data_AF-A0A2K9NN71-F1
#
_entry.id   AF-A0A2K9NN71-F1
#
_cell.length_a   1.000
_cell.length_b   1.000
_cell.length_c   1.000
_cell.angle_alpha   90.00
_cell.angle_beta   90.00
_cell.angle_gamma   90.00
#
_symmetry.space_group_name_H-M   'P 1'
#
loop_
_entity.id
_entity.type
_entity.pdbx_description
1 polymer ?
#
loop_
_entity_poly.entity_id
_entity_poly.type
_entity_poly.pdbx_seq_one_letter_code
_entity_poly.pdbx_strand_id
1 'polypeptide(L)'
;MKFTSLLLILSLFITSCSSVQFGKPGMAIPSVERLPASSVEEIAYYLSVDKFKYYLNEYSVAQEGKIPEPIIKYLRSVEVQDIMKMNLDTEALKDANNYDKIIWDLLKDEKLTDGVTQTQLKWGYNFFKTKLNEAFNLAPSKLDIALTLPSTSTDINAGTVLNPEILAPEDMTLDSGHYISNRTTRAIFWEANENNRPIEFHLGDSREFLKELKDKNGELLYEVKPFAKNYNKIYIIQYPGEKTYRYAITNIGGQDRLDHLTHQISLSNFSGGKLKSKVIVKGDIKKFHAAKAEEHAMQLRLLPKADRVIIGQKESIDGKFNIFWKMGALKNYYQSNRAAFEKKVESLGTKEREKFFMMMNSVGGHEAIFKDKKIIEDAYALFETEFTKDPSMLPGKFKLYNYDNFTIEMCDYVFEGNDGKPVRWRVVSNVWGDEVIPIAQALKNTGHTNVTYMGTAGAFANKEYKVGDLVSPAKVRDGEAALQMMSQPMKIEGAKYGGTVEHVGSPFEESHAWLAKAQARSEFVEVETSYLRRIFNGPKDNLEIFLLISDILGSETETLAHATSSKRKNSQNKLLAKLFERDSKGIPAATKYTPPTQLEGIKNLVLRTLEKKTPAFRYYAYSSLKGNKNLTQQEILAFAEKKASFTDSFLLDRLVKIGEVIHEMKKSYPEAGEFEVAFSKSLVEGTWNPKEDKLAVTFKAKSPQSEKVMKEALKENQAFLDKMKAFAVIDVKTAIDDPSMVWLKVPEKTDPDFLVKIYSLSGFKNAGLYKNVTYNGNVTLDFLPTSQTENALEAFYQGKGAVPAVKGLDVGGTCMEAMSRLMKIL
;
A
#
# COMPACT_ATOMS: atom_id res chain seq x y z
N MET A 1 15.84 -48.98 49.72
CA MET A 1 17.22 -49.02 50.29
C MET A 1 18.10 -48.04 49.53
N LYS A 2 19.10 -47.47 50.21
CA LYS A 2 20.12 -46.54 49.65
C LYS A 2 21.40 -47.33 49.34
N PHE A 3 22.08 -47.00 48.23
CA PHE A 3 23.53 -47.20 47.96
C PHE A 3 24.06 -48.66 48.08
N THR A 4 25.11 -49.12 47.41
CA THR A 4 26.25 -48.55 46.68
C THR A 4 26.43 -49.24 45.31
N SER A 5 27.40 -48.93 44.43
CA SER A 5 28.01 -47.67 43.96
C SER A 5 28.98 -48.01 42.82
N LEU A 6 29.07 -47.20 41.75
CA LEU A 6 30.31 -47.13 40.96
C LEU A 6 30.52 -45.75 40.32
N LEU A 7 31.78 -45.38 40.17
CA LEU A 7 32.28 -44.08 39.69
C LEU A 7 32.62 -44.10 38.18
N LEU A 8 32.81 -42.89 37.63
CA LEU A 8 33.45 -42.56 36.35
C LEU A 8 32.76 -43.07 35.05
N ILE A 9 32.30 -42.12 34.23
CA ILE A 9 33.08 -41.60 33.09
C ILE A 9 32.59 -40.18 32.75
N LEU A 10 33.54 -39.32 32.38
CA LEU A 10 33.34 -37.90 32.10
C LEU A 10 33.26 -37.65 30.58
N SER A 11 32.58 -36.57 30.18
CA SER A 11 32.74 -35.83 28.90
C SER A 11 32.62 -36.59 27.56
N LEU A 12 31.60 -36.25 26.77
CA LEU A 12 31.72 -35.88 25.34
C LEU A 12 30.35 -35.47 24.76
N PHE A 13 30.12 -34.16 24.62
CA PHE A 13 29.11 -33.61 23.71
C PHE A 13 29.84 -32.66 22.75
N ILE A 14 30.04 -33.09 21.51
CA ILE A 14 30.62 -32.28 20.43
C ILE A 14 29.67 -32.29 19.23
N THR A 15 29.49 -31.07 18.71
CA THR A 15 28.81 -30.65 17.48
C THR A 15 28.77 -31.66 16.33
N SER A 16 27.58 -31.88 15.75
CA SER A 16 27.42 -32.45 14.41
C SER A 16 27.30 -31.33 13.35
N CYS A 17 28.38 -31.12 12.59
CA CYS A 17 28.37 -30.23 11.43
C CYS A 17 27.45 -30.80 10.33
N SER A 18 26.52 -29.98 9.83
CA SER A 18 25.82 -30.26 8.57
C SER A 18 26.62 -29.67 7.41
N SER A 19 27.37 -30.51 6.72
CA SER A 19 28.15 -30.10 5.54
C SER A 19 27.24 -29.81 4.34
N VAL A 20 27.23 -28.57 3.88
CA VAL A 20 26.60 -28.18 2.62
C VAL A 20 27.45 -28.76 1.47
N GLN A 21 26.88 -29.65 0.67
CA GLN A 21 27.50 -30.11 -0.57
C GLN A 21 27.53 -28.95 -1.58
N PHE A 22 28.72 -28.41 -1.82
CA PHE A 22 28.94 -27.49 -2.94
C PHE A 22 28.82 -28.25 -4.28
N GLY A 23 28.04 -27.67 -5.20
CA GLY A 23 27.86 -28.18 -6.55
C GLY A 23 29.15 -28.15 -7.38
N LYS A 24 29.16 -28.95 -8.46
CA LYS A 24 30.32 -29.13 -9.34
C LYS A 24 30.81 -27.81 -9.96
N PRO A 25 32.13 -27.63 -10.19
CA PRO A 25 32.67 -26.47 -10.88
C PRO A 25 32.32 -26.53 -12.38
N GLY A 26 31.71 -25.47 -12.92
CA GLY A 26 31.26 -25.52 -14.33
C GLY A 26 30.50 -24.32 -14.89
N MET A 27 30.48 -23.16 -14.22
CA MET A 27 30.20 -21.86 -14.84
C MET A 27 30.52 -20.76 -13.82
N ALA A 28 31.45 -19.87 -14.16
CA ALA A 28 31.81 -18.75 -13.29
C ALA A 28 30.75 -17.64 -13.41
N ILE A 29 29.75 -17.68 -12.53
CA ILE A 29 29.04 -16.46 -12.16
C ILE A 29 30.04 -15.62 -11.36
N PRO A 30 30.26 -14.32 -11.68
CA PRO A 30 31.15 -13.49 -10.87
C PRO A 30 30.57 -13.37 -9.47
N SER A 31 31.21 -14.03 -8.49
CA SER A 31 30.81 -13.94 -7.10
C SER A 31 31.08 -12.52 -6.60
N VAL A 32 30.02 -11.76 -6.32
CA VAL A 32 30.12 -10.49 -5.60
C VAL A 32 30.81 -10.77 -4.27
N GLU A 33 31.90 -10.04 -3.98
CA GLU A 33 32.56 -10.14 -2.67
C GLU A 33 31.55 -9.72 -1.60
N ARG A 34 31.25 -10.64 -0.66
CA ARG A 34 30.46 -10.29 0.51
C ARG A 34 31.14 -9.15 1.25
N LEU A 35 30.39 -8.10 1.53
CA LEU A 35 30.87 -6.92 2.24
C LEU A 35 31.57 -7.30 3.57
N PRO A 36 32.59 -6.54 4.00
CA PRO A 36 33.16 -6.67 5.34
C PRO A 36 32.08 -6.47 6.41
N ALA A 37 32.09 -7.32 7.45
CA ALA A 37 31.10 -7.28 8.53
C ALA A 37 30.96 -5.89 9.17
N SER A 38 32.09 -5.17 9.32
CA SER A 38 32.17 -3.81 9.86
C SER A 38 31.26 -2.80 9.17
N SER A 39 31.02 -2.95 7.86
CA SER A 39 30.17 -2.00 7.10
C SER A 39 28.67 -2.14 7.39
N VAL A 40 28.23 -3.27 7.94
CA VAL A 40 26.84 -3.56 8.31
C VAL A 40 26.63 -3.36 9.82
N GLU A 41 27.67 -3.60 10.63
CA GLU A 41 27.71 -3.30 12.06
C GLU A 41 27.50 -1.80 12.33
N GLU A 42 28.07 -0.95 11.49
CA GLU A 42 27.98 0.51 11.57
C GLU A 42 26.53 1.04 11.48
N ILE A 43 25.78 0.70 10.42
CA ILE A 43 24.34 1.08 10.33
C ILE A 43 23.50 0.44 11.45
N ALA A 44 23.86 -0.75 11.94
CA ALA A 44 23.19 -1.34 13.10
C ALA A 44 23.41 -0.54 14.40
N TYR A 45 24.55 0.13 14.56
CA TYR A 45 24.80 1.07 15.64
C TYR A 45 23.94 2.34 15.49
N TYR A 46 23.96 3.02 14.32
CA TYR A 46 23.14 4.21 14.08
C TYR A 46 21.64 3.95 14.31
N LEU A 47 21.12 2.80 13.89
CA LEU A 47 19.73 2.38 14.15
C LEU A 47 19.44 2.23 15.65
N SER A 48 20.39 1.69 16.41
CA SER A 48 20.23 1.47 17.85
C SER A 48 20.32 2.78 18.65
N VAL A 49 21.13 3.74 18.18
CA VAL A 49 21.17 5.12 18.71
C VAL A 49 19.85 5.87 18.43
N ASP A 50 19.32 5.79 17.20
CA ASP A 50 18.04 6.44 16.85
C ASP A 50 16.87 5.85 17.67
N LYS A 51 16.87 4.52 17.85
CA LYS A 51 15.92 3.80 18.72
C LYS A 51 15.95 4.32 20.17
N PHE A 52 17.15 4.55 20.72
CA PHE A 52 17.30 5.03 22.09
C PHE A 52 16.86 6.49 22.24
N LYS A 53 17.24 7.41 21.34
CA LYS A 53 16.73 8.80 21.37
C LYS A 53 15.21 8.87 21.21
N TYR A 54 14.63 8.06 20.31
CA TYR A 54 13.18 7.96 20.17
C TYR A 54 12.51 7.48 21.48
N TYR A 55 13.08 6.47 22.14
CA TYR A 55 12.62 6.03 23.47
C TYR A 55 12.75 7.12 24.54
N LEU A 56 13.85 7.89 24.59
CA LEU A 56 14.04 8.98 25.54
C LEU A 56 12.95 10.05 25.44
N ASN A 57 12.57 10.45 24.21
CA ASN A 57 11.51 11.43 23.98
C ASN A 57 10.15 10.88 24.49
N GLU A 58 9.77 9.66 24.08
CA GLU A 58 8.52 9.00 24.48
C GLU A 58 8.46 8.75 26.00
N TYR A 59 9.57 8.34 26.60
CA TYR A 59 9.72 8.16 28.06
C TYR A 59 9.50 9.49 28.79
N SER A 60 10.12 10.57 28.33
CA SER A 60 10.04 11.88 28.98
C SER A 60 8.61 12.41 28.97
N VAL A 61 7.90 12.32 27.83
CA VAL A 61 6.47 12.66 27.75
C VAL A 61 5.63 11.75 28.66
N ALA A 62 5.93 10.44 28.71
CA ALA A 62 5.19 9.51 29.55
C ALA A 62 5.43 9.66 31.06
N GLN A 63 6.53 10.30 31.48
CA GLN A 63 6.92 10.49 32.88
C GLN A 63 6.79 11.93 33.38
N GLU A 64 6.36 12.86 32.52
CA GLU A 64 6.03 14.24 32.87
C GLU A 64 5.03 14.29 34.03
N GLY A 65 5.35 15.08 35.06
CA GLY A 65 4.59 15.15 36.32
C GLY A 65 4.67 13.92 37.23
N LYS A 66 5.41 12.86 36.87
CA LYS A 66 5.61 11.64 37.70
C LYS A 66 7.00 11.54 38.32
N ILE A 67 8.00 12.13 37.68
CA ILE A 67 9.38 12.25 38.16
C ILE A 67 9.80 13.74 38.18
N PRO A 68 10.87 14.12 38.91
CA PRO A 68 11.28 15.53 39.01
C PRO A 68 11.52 16.23 37.67
N GLU A 69 11.00 17.45 37.53
CA GLU A 69 11.12 18.26 36.32
C GLU A 69 12.55 18.46 35.80
N PRO A 70 13.61 18.63 36.63
CA PRO A 70 14.99 18.71 36.14
C PRO A 70 15.44 17.46 35.37
N ILE A 71 14.95 16.27 35.74
CA ILE A 71 15.22 15.01 35.02
C ILE A 71 14.53 15.03 33.66
N ILE A 72 13.25 15.40 33.60
CA ILE A 72 12.48 15.50 32.34
C ILE A 72 13.14 16.49 31.39
N LYS A 73 13.52 17.67 31.89
CA LYS A 73 14.21 18.70 31.11
C LYS A 73 15.56 18.21 30.58
N TYR A 74 16.35 17.52 31.41
CA TYR A 74 17.64 16.97 30.96
C TYR A 74 17.46 15.89 29.90
N LEU A 75 16.59 14.90 30.11
CA LEU A 75 16.35 13.81 29.15
C LEU A 75 15.81 14.33 27.79
N ARG A 76 15.00 15.39 27.80
CA ARG A 76 14.59 16.10 26.58
C ARG A 76 15.79 16.73 25.85
N SER A 77 16.73 17.33 26.59
CA SER A 77 17.93 17.99 26.03
C SER A 77 19.09 17.07 25.63
N VAL A 78 19.04 15.76 25.89
CA VAL A 78 20.08 14.81 25.43
C VAL A 78 20.03 14.72 23.91
N GLU A 79 21.03 15.24 23.22
CA GLU A 79 21.12 15.16 21.77
C GLU A 79 21.73 13.84 21.30
N VAL A 80 21.50 13.52 20.02
CA VAL A 80 22.00 12.26 19.43
C VAL A 80 23.53 12.20 19.46
N GLN A 81 24.19 13.33 19.23
CA GLN A 81 25.64 13.46 19.30
C GLN A 81 26.17 13.16 20.70
N ASP A 82 25.38 13.37 21.75
CA ASP A 82 25.78 13.05 23.13
C ASP A 82 25.66 11.54 23.40
N ILE A 83 24.59 10.90 22.92
CA ILE A 83 24.44 9.43 22.95
C ILE A 83 25.61 8.75 22.21
N MET A 84 26.07 9.33 21.10
CA MET A 84 27.22 8.81 20.36
C MET A 84 28.55 8.98 21.12
N LYS A 85 28.76 10.13 21.77
CA LYS A 85 29.97 10.37 22.61
C LYS A 85 30.05 9.42 23.81
N MET A 86 28.92 8.93 24.33
CA MET A 86 28.89 7.94 25.41
C MET A 86 29.48 6.57 24.99
N ASN A 87 29.65 6.32 23.69
CA ASN A 87 30.24 5.08 23.14
C ASN A 87 29.60 3.80 23.74
N LEU A 88 28.26 3.83 23.85
CA LEU A 88 27.48 2.74 24.43
C LEU A 88 27.57 1.48 23.56
N ASP A 89 27.65 0.31 24.20
CA ASP A 89 27.69 -0.97 23.51
C ASP A 89 26.46 -1.19 22.60
N THR A 90 26.71 -1.71 21.40
CA THR A 90 25.67 -1.87 20.38
C THR A 90 24.67 -2.96 20.77
N GLU A 91 25.10 -4.05 21.42
CA GLU A 91 24.17 -5.10 21.88
C GLU A 91 23.31 -4.59 23.06
N ALA A 92 23.89 -3.80 23.97
CA ALA A 92 23.13 -3.12 25.01
C ALA A 92 22.07 -2.15 24.43
N LEU A 93 22.41 -1.37 23.40
CA LEU A 93 21.49 -0.44 22.73
C LEU A 93 20.43 -1.13 21.86
N LYS A 94 20.68 -2.35 21.35
CA LYS A 94 19.73 -3.09 20.51
C LYS A 94 18.46 -3.50 21.25
N ASP A 95 18.57 -3.86 22.53
CA ASP A 95 17.45 -4.29 23.39
C ASP A 95 16.94 -3.16 24.30
N ALA A 96 15.72 -2.69 23.99
CA ALA A 96 14.99 -1.67 24.74
C ALA A 96 14.65 -2.06 26.19
N ASN A 97 14.82 -3.32 26.60
CA ASN A 97 14.74 -3.70 28.02
C ASN A 97 15.88 -3.10 28.86
N ASN A 98 17.04 -2.81 28.25
CA ASN A 98 18.18 -2.20 28.93
C ASN A 98 17.99 -0.69 29.18
N TYR A 99 17.07 -0.04 28.48
CA TYR A 99 17.00 1.44 28.42
C TYR A 99 16.71 2.11 29.76
N ASP A 100 15.93 1.49 30.65
CA ASP A 100 15.71 2.03 32.01
C ASP A 100 17.01 2.07 32.82
N LYS A 101 17.93 1.15 32.57
CA LYS A 101 19.26 1.13 33.18
C LYS A 101 20.17 2.19 32.55
N ILE A 102 20.17 2.30 31.22
CA ILE A 102 20.98 3.31 30.51
C ILE A 102 20.56 4.73 30.95
N ILE A 103 19.25 4.99 31.09
CA ILE A 103 18.72 6.26 31.65
C ILE A 103 19.21 6.48 33.09
N TRP A 104 19.19 5.45 33.93
CA TRP A 104 19.68 5.55 35.31
C TRP A 104 21.17 5.91 35.38
N ASP A 105 22.00 5.23 34.59
CA ASP A 105 23.44 5.46 34.55
C ASP A 105 23.75 6.89 34.01
N LEU A 106 23.07 7.31 32.94
CA LEU A 106 23.12 8.66 32.36
C LEU A 106 22.72 9.77 33.34
N LEU A 107 21.64 9.59 34.11
CA LEU A 107 21.23 10.56 35.14
C LEU A 107 22.17 10.59 36.35
N LYS A 108 22.85 9.47 36.64
CA LYS A 108 23.79 9.37 37.76
C LYS A 108 25.09 10.13 37.46
N ASP A 109 25.60 10.05 36.23
CA ASP A 109 26.81 10.75 35.81
C ASP A 109 26.64 12.28 35.89
N GLU A 110 25.44 12.77 35.57
CA GLU A 110 25.02 14.18 35.69
C GLU A 110 24.60 14.60 37.11
N LYS A 111 24.61 13.66 38.07
CA LYS A 111 24.18 13.86 39.48
C LYS A 111 22.71 14.30 39.62
N LEU A 112 21.86 13.87 38.70
CA LEU A 112 20.41 14.14 38.70
C LEU A 112 19.57 13.05 39.42
N THR A 113 20.22 12.09 40.08
CA THR A 113 19.56 11.00 40.81
C THR A 113 19.24 11.30 42.28
N ASP A 114 19.61 12.47 42.80
CA ASP A 114 19.38 12.83 44.21
C ASP A 114 17.89 12.81 44.57
N GLY A 115 17.52 11.97 45.53
CA GLY A 115 16.13 11.76 45.95
C GLY A 115 15.27 10.89 45.03
N VAL A 116 15.83 10.29 43.98
CA VAL A 116 15.11 9.42 43.03
C VAL A 116 15.69 8.01 43.01
N THR A 117 14.83 7.00 43.12
CA THR A 117 15.21 5.59 43.03
C THR A 117 15.12 5.05 41.60
N GLN A 118 15.94 4.05 41.28
CA GLN A 118 15.88 3.36 39.98
C GLN A 118 14.49 2.74 39.70
N THR A 119 13.74 2.38 40.75
CA THR A 119 12.37 1.87 40.61
C THR A 119 11.38 2.95 40.15
N GLN A 120 11.53 4.21 40.60
CA GLN A 120 10.70 5.33 40.14
C GLN A 120 10.95 5.68 38.68
N LEU A 121 12.16 5.43 38.18
CA LEU A 121 12.55 5.67 36.78
C LEU A 121 12.21 4.50 35.83
N LYS A 122 11.63 3.40 36.33
CA LYS A 122 11.29 2.22 35.51
C LYS A 122 10.02 2.45 34.69
N TRP A 123 10.12 2.50 33.36
CA TRP A 123 8.92 2.54 32.51
C TRP A 123 8.43 1.12 32.21
N GLY A 124 7.40 0.67 32.94
CA GLY A 124 6.81 -0.67 32.83
C GLY A 124 6.03 -0.95 31.53
N TYR A 125 6.16 -0.13 30.48
CA TYR A 125 5.41 -0.29 29.23
C TYR A 125 6.07 -1.31 28.29
N ASN A 126 6.14 -2.57 28.73
CA ASN A 126 6.85 -3.64 28.04
C ASN A 126 6.42 -3.83 26.57
N PHE A 127 5.14 -3.63 26.25
CA PHE A 127 4.63 -3.70 24.88
C PHE A 127 5.30 -2.70 23.92
N PHE A 128 5.62 -1.50 24.40
CA PHE A 128 6.34 -0.51 23.60
C PHE A 128 7.80 -0.92 23.39
N LYS A 129 8.47 -1.42 24.44
CA LYS A 129 9.82 -2.00 24.35
C LYS A 129 9.90 -3.16 23.36
N THR A 130 8.92 -4.09 23.39
CA THR A 130 8.82 -5.16 22.38
C THR A 130 8.68 -4.62 20.96
N LYS A 131 7.84 -3.61 20.74
CA LYS A 131 7.72 -2.94 19.43
C LYS A 131 9.02 -2.28 18.96
N LEU A 132 9.76 -1.64 19.87
CA LEU A 132 11.07 -1.06 19.56
C LEU A 132 12.13 -2.11 19.23
N ASN A 133 12.09 -3.28 19.87
CA ASN A 133 12.99 -4.39 19.53
C ASN A 133 12.70 -4.96 18.13
N GLU A 134 11.42 -5.02 17.72
CA GLU A 134 11.01 -5.37 16.36
C GLU A 134 11.28 -4.26 15.31
N ALA A 135 11.65 -3.06 15.73
CA ALA A 135 11.94 -1.89 14.89
C ALA A 135 13.42 -1.47 15.00
N PHE A 136 13.80 -0.46 14.21
CA PHE A 136 15.15 0.07 14.05
C PHE A 136 16.19 -1.07 14.02
N ASN A 137 16.01 -1.99 13.07
CA ASN A 137 16.87 -3.14 12.88
C ASN A 137 17.03 -3.47 11.39
N LEU A 138 18.02 -4.32 11.10
CA LEU A 138 18.20 -4.92 9.79
C LEU A 138 17.56 -6.30 9.80
N ALA A 139 16.73 -6.58 8.80
CA ALA A 139 16.24 -7.92 8.51
C ALA A 139 16.82 -8.40 7.18
N PRO A 140 17.24 -9.67 7.04
CA PRO A 140 17.48 -10.26 5.72
C PRO A 140 16.22 -10.09 4.87
N SER A 141 16.37 -9.50 3.68
CA SER A 141 15.21 -9.24 2.83
C SER A 141 14.62 -10.56 2.33
N LYS A 142 13.29 -10.59 2.25
CA LYS A 142 12.52 -11.67 1.61
C LYS A 142 11.97 -11.26 0.26
N LEU A 143 12.36 -10.08 -0.24
CA LEU A 143 12.03 -9.66 -1.59
C LEU A 143 12.94 -10.37 -2.59
N ASP A 144 12.32 -11.10 -3.50
CA ASP A 144 12.95 -11.58 -4.71
C ASP A 144 11.89 -11.67 -5.82
N ILE A 145 12.32 -11.62 -7.07
CA ILE A 145 11.47 -11.96 -8.22
C ILE A 145 12.15 -13.07 -9.01
N ALA A 146 11.36 -14.05 -9.42
CA ALA A 146 11.81 -15.17 -10.25
C ALA A 146 12.02 -14.73 -11.71
N LEU A 147 12.97 -13.83 -11.92
CA LEU A 147 13.63 -13.61 -13.21
C LEU A 147 14.82 -14.57 -13.31
N THR A 148 15.01 -15.14 -14.49
CA THR A 148 15.96 -16.21 -14.76
C THR A 148 16.91 -15.93 -15.93
N LEU A 149 16.73 -14.84 -16.68
CA LEU A 149 17.73 -14.29 -17.59
C LEU A 149 18.41 -13.06 -16.95
N PRO A 150 19.75 -13.02 -16.85
CA PRO A 150 20.46 -11.80 -16.47
C PRO A 150 20.42 -10.82 -17.64
N SER A 151 19.88 -9.61 -17.42
CA SER A 151 19.82 -8.61 -18.49
C SER A 151 21.23 -8.11 -18.81
N THR A 152 21.64 -8.30 -20.06
CA THR A 152 22.86 -7.70 -20.66
C THR A 152 22.74 -6.20 -20.97
N SER A 153 21.80 -5.47 -20.35
CA SER A 153 21.51 -4.08 -20.70
C SER A 153 22.62 -3.13 -20.26
N THR A 154 23.14 -2.33 -21.20
CA THR A 154 24.01 -1.17 -20.94
C THR A 154 23.24 0.14 -20.85
N ASP A 155 21.93 0.15 -21.13
CA ASP A 155 21.11 1.37 -21.13
C ASP A 155 20.64 1.68 -19.71
N ILE A 156 21.57 2.26 -18.93
CA ILE A 156 21.38 2.57 -17.53
C ILE A 156 20.42 3.76 -17.43
N ASN A 157 19.19 3.52 -16.97
CA ASN A 157 18.43 4.59 -16.33
C ASN A 157 19.19 4.99 -15.06
N ALA A 158 20.03 6.02 -15.18
CA ALA A 158 20.93 6.50 -14.14
C ALA A 158 20.20 7.26 -13.03
N GLY A 159 18.90 7.53 -13.24
CA GLY A 159 18.11 8.45 -12.45
C GLY A 159 18.51 9.90 -12.67
N THR A 160 17.68 10.81 -12.14
CA THR A 160 18.00 12.22 -12.03
C THR A 160 18.71 12.45 -10.70
N VAL A 161 19.86 13.13 -10.72
CA VAL A 161 20.53 13.55 -9.48
C VAL A 161 19.72 14.70 -8.89
N LEU A 162 19.25 14.53 -7.66
CA LEU A 162 18.55 15.56 -6.91
C LEU A 162 19.53 16.26 -5.97
N ASN A 163 19.40 17.57 -5.83
CA ASN A 163 20.00 18.35 -4.75
C ASN A 163 18.86 18.74 -3.81
N PRO A 164 18.65 18.04 -2.67
CA PRO A 164 17.57 18.37 -1.75
C PRO A 164 17.71 19.79 -1.20
N GLU A 165 16.57 20.44 -0.93
CA GLU A 165 16.56 21.72 -0.23
C GLU A 165 17.08 21.55 1.20
N ILE A 166 17.93 22.49 1.64
CA ILE A 166 18.51 22.48 2.99
C ILE A 166 17.54 23.23 3.91
N LEU A 167 16.76 22.46 4.66
CA LEU A 167 15.87 22.96 5.70
C LEU A 167 16.57 22.92 7.06
N ALA A 168 16.31 23.92 7.91
CA ALA A 168 16.81 23.98 9.27
C ALA A 168 15.74 23.45 10.26
N PRO A 169 16.05 22.53 11.19
CA PRO A 169 15.10 22.03 12.17
C PRO A 169 14.43 23.14 13.00
N GLU A 170 15.17 24.20 13.33
CA GLU A 170 14.69 25.38 14.07
C GLU A 170 13.67 26.25 13.34
N ASP A 171 13.54 26.10 12.01
CA ASP A 171 12.50 26.80 11.22
C ASP A 171 11.17 26.03 11.21
N MET A 172 11.15 24.76 11.62
CA MET A 172 9.99 23.86 11.52
C MET A 172 9.03 24.02 12.71
N THR A 173 7.71 23.94 12.47
CA THR A 173 6.72 23.97 13.57
C THR A 173 6.54 22.65 14.33
N LEU A 174 7.31 21.60 13.99
CA LEU A 174 7.26 20.28 14.62
C LEU A 174 8.66 19.77 14.97
N ASP A 175 8.77 18.89 15.97
CA ASP A 175 10.00 18.10 16.22
C ASP A 175 10.23 17.15 15.04
N SER A 176 10.95 17.67 14.04
CA SER A 176 11.32 16.95 12.82
C SER A 176 12.18 15.73 13.14
N GLY A 177 13.02 15.80 14.17
CA GLY A 177 13.86 14.70 14.62
C GLY A 177 13.04 13.50 15.09
N HIS A 178 12.12 13.72 16.03
CA HIS A 178 11.20 12.68 16.52
C HIS A 178 10.26 12.17 15.44
N TYR A 179 9.71 13.07 14.61
CA TYR A 179 8.83 12.69 13.50
C TYR A 179 9.53 11.73 12.53
N ILE A 180 10.78 12.02 12.13
CA ILE A 180 11.53 11.17 11.20
C ILE A 180 11.86 9.81 11.82
N SER A 181 12.26 9.75 13.10
CA SER A 181 12.47 8.49 13.81
C SER A 181 11.19 7.64 13.91
N ASN A 182 10.02 8.27 14.04
CA ASN A 182 8.73 7.58 14.11
C ASN A 182 8.31 6.96 12.76
N ARG A 183 8.43 7.76 11.68
CA ARG A 183 7.96 7.38 10.34
C ARG A 183 8.94 6.52 9.56
N THR A 184 10.21 6.87 9.63
CA THR A 184 11.30 6.30 8.84
C THR A 184 12.38 5.86 9.83
N THR A 185 13.57 6.44 9.75
CA THR A 185 14.61 6.45 10.78
C THR A 185 15.67 7.44 10.29
N ARG A 186 16.29 8.18 11.20
CA ARG A 186 17.35 9.13 10.84
C ARG A 186 18.68 8.41 10.52
N ALA A 187 18.85 7.20 11.05
CA ALA A 187 20.06 6.38 10.95
C ALA A 187 20.59 6.18 9.52
N ILE A 188 19.68 6.00 8.54
CA ILE A 188 20.08 5.81 7.14
C ILE A 188 20.63 7.08 6.50
N PHE A 189 20.16 8.25 6.93
CA PHE A 189 20.63 9.54 6.41
C PHE A 189 21.97 9.91 7.05
N TRP A 190 22.16 9.54 8.33
CA TRP A 190 23.40 9.67 9.07
C TRP A 190 24.54 8.86 8.44
N GLU A 191 24.40 7.53 8.38
CA GLU A 191 25.45 6.65 7.82
C GLU A 191 25.71 6.99 6.34
N ALA A 192 24.66 7.26 5.56
CA ALA A 192 24.83 7.64 4.17
C ALA A 192 25.65 8.93 4.01
N ASN A 193 25.40 9.95 4.83
CA ASN A 193 26.07 11.23 4.72
C ASN A 193 27.52 11.17 5.24
N GLU A 194 27.77 10.39 6.29
CA GLU A 194 29.11 10.22 6.85
C GLU A 194 30.01 9.41 5.92
N ASN A 195 29.51 8.29 5.38
CA ASN A 195 30.24 7.41 4.47
C ASN A 195 30.06 7.72 2.97
N ASN A 196 29.43 8.83 2.62
CA ASN A 196 29.17 9.25 1.23
C ASN A 196 28.44 8.16 0.40
N ARG A 197 27.50 7.42 1.01
CA ARG A 197 26.65 6.44 0.31
C ARG A 197 25.63 7.17 -0.57
N PRO A 198 25.34 6.66 -1.79
CA PRO A 198 24.17 7.06 -2.55
C PRO A 198 22.86 6.68 -1.85
N ILE A 199 21.86 7.54 -1.99
CA ILE A 199 20.45 7.26 -1.63
C ILE A 199 19.63 7.30 -2.92
N GLU A 200 18.89 6.25 -3.20
CA GLU A 200 18.07 6.09 -4.39
C GLU A 200 16.59 6.08 -4.03
N PHE A 201 15.82 6.99 -4.60
CA PHE A 201 14.36 7.01 -4.53
C PHE A 201 13.78 6.34 -5.77
N HIS A 202 13.10 5.21 -5.58
CA HIS A 202 12.44 4.44 -6.63
C HIS A 202 10.94 4.76 -6.65
N LEU A 203 10.54 5.51 -7.68
CA LEU A 203 9.16 5.93 -7.93
C LEU A 203 8.39 4.77 -8.57
N GLY A 204 7.17 4.51 -8.11
CA GLY A 204 6.34 3.41 -8.58
C GLY A 204 6.35 2.18 -7.66
N ASP A 205 6.21 0.99 -8.25
CA ASP A 205 5.92 -0.25 -7.51
C ASP A 205 7.16 -1.08 -7.12
N SER A 206 7.02 -1.91 -6.09
CA SER A 206 8.14 -2.74 -5.60
C SER A 206 8.63 -3.77 -6.62
N ARG A 207 7.81 -4.13 -7.63
CA ARG A 207 8.20 -5.02 -8.73
C ARG A 207 9.00 -4.27 -9.80
N GLU A 208 8.70 -3.02 -10.07
CA GLU A 208 9.49 -2.14 -10.95
C GLU A 208 10.90 -1.94 -10.37
N PHE A 209 11.00 -1.64 -9.07
CA PHE A 209 12.29 -1.62 -8.34
C PHE A 209 13.06 -2.94 -8.48
N LEU A 210 12.43 -4.08 -8.18
CA LEU A 210 13.13 -5.38 -8.21
C LEU A 210 13.54 -5.79 -9.63
N LYS A 211 12.78 -5.40 -10.67
CA LYS A 211 13.20 -5.58 -12.08
C LYS A 211 14.44 -4.74 -12.37
N GLU A 212 14.42 -3.45 -12.07
CA GLU A 212 15.57 -2.56 -12.31
C GLU A 212 16.83 -3.02 -11.56
N LEU A 213 16.67 -3.54 -10.34
CA LEU A 213 17.76 -4.10 -9.55
C LEU A 213 18.34 -5.35 -10.24
N LYS A 214 17.49 -6.31 -10.64
CA LYS A 214 17.91 -7.55 -11.34
C LYS A 214 18.50 -7.28 -12.73
N ASP A 215 17.94 -6.34 -13.48
CA ASP A 215 18.42 -5.94 -14.81
C ASP A 215 19.86 -5.38 -14.74
N LYS A 216 20.23 -4.80 -13.60
CA LYS A 216 21.58 -4.29 -13.31
C LYS A 216 22.47 -5.32 -12.58
N ASN A 217 22.01 -6.57 -12.45
CA ASN A 217 22.61 -7.65 -11.65
C ASN A 217 22.89 -7.23 -10.19
N GLY A 218 22.11 -6.30 -9.65
CA GLY A 218 22.23 -5.85 -8.27
C GLY A 218 21.64 -6.84 -7.28
N GLU A 219 22.20 -6.86 -6.09
CA GLU A 219 21.75 -7.68 -4.97
C GLU A 219 21.04 -6.83 -3.91
N LEU A 220 20.01 -7.42 -3.29
CA LEU A 220 19.33 -6.84 -2.14
C LEU A 220 19.85 -7.56 -0.89
N LEU A 221 20.56 -6.83 -0.04
CA LEU A 221 21.27 -7.38 1.11
C LEU A 221 20.35 -7.43 2.35
N TYR A 222 19.72 -6.31 2.70
CA TYR A 222 18.89 -6.17 3.90
C TYR A 222 17.69 -5.23 3.68
N GLU A 223 16.63 -5.40 4.46
CA GLU A 223 15.57 -4.39 4.67
C GLU A 223 15.83 -3.69 6.00
N VAL A 224 15.86 -2.36 6.00
CA VAL A 224 15.86 -1.55 7.24
C VAL A 224 14.41 -1.46 7.73
N LYS A 225 14.18 -1.81 9.00
CA LYS A 225 12.84 -1.82 9.61
C LYS A 225 12.58 -0.52 10.39
N PRO A 226 11.87 0.48 9.83
CA PRO A 226 11.43 1.66 10.58
C PRO A 226 10.39 1.27 11.65
N PHE A 227 10.11 2.18 12.59
CA PHE A 227 9.04 1.97 13.57
C PHE A 227 7.67 1.89 12.88
N ALA A 228 7.35 2.82 11.99
CA ALA A 228 6.20 2.73 11.10
C ALA A 228 6.47 1.80 9.88
N LYS A 229 6.48 0.48 10.12
CA LYS A 229 6.82 -0.61 9.16
C LYS A 229 6.17 -0.54 7.76
N ASN A 230 5.09 0.24 7.59
CA ASN A 230 4.30 0.37 6.36
C ASN A 230 4.38 1.76 5.69
N TYR A 231 5.09 2.74 6.27
CA TYR A 231 5.12 4.12 5.76
C TYR A 231 5.86 4.21 4.41
N ASN A 232 7.07 3.67 4.37
CA ASN A 232 7.87 3.47 3.18
C ASN A 232 8.70 2.18 3.33
N LYS A 233 9.40 1.77 2.27
CA LYS A 233 10.46 0.75 2.38
C LYS A 233 11.83 1.31 2.13
N ILE A 234 12.80 0.63 2.73
CA ILE A 234 14.20 1.00 2.77
C ILE A 234 14.99 -0.30 2.65
N TYR A 235 15.80 -0.40 1.60
CA TYR A 235 16.64 -1.55 1.33
C TYR A 235 18.10 -1.13 1.25
N ILE A 236 18.98 -2.03 1.71
CA ILE A 236 20.41 -1.95 1.46
C ILE A 236 20.66 -2.78 0.20
N ILE A 237 21.15 -2.15 -0.87
CA ILE A 237 21.44 -2.77 -2.17
C ILE A 237 22.90 -2.59 -2.56
N GLN A 238 23.41 -3.47 -3.43
CA GLN A 238 24.76 -3.37 -3.99
C GLN A 238 24.74 -3.73 -5.47
N TYR A 239 25.35 -2.91 -6.33
CA TYR A 239 25.53 -3.24 -7.75
C TYR A 239 26.89 -3.94 -8.00
N PRO A 240 27.04 -4.71 -9.09
CA PRO A 240 28.29 -5.40 -9.42
C PRO A 240 29.47 -4.44 -9.50
N GLY A 241 30.60 -4.82 -8.90
CA GLY A 241 31.83 -4.02 -8.88
C GLY A 241 31.82 -2.85 -7.88
N GLU A 242 30.72 -2.56 -7.19
CA GLU A 242 30.71 -1.61 -6.09
C GLU A 242 31.35 -2.23 -4.85
N LYS A 243 32.33 -1.53 -4.25
CA LYS A 243 32.98 -1.94 -2.98
C LYS A 243 32.13 -1.65 -1.74
N THR A 244 30.90 -1.18 -1.93
CA THR A 244 29.99 -0.73 -0.88
C THR A 244 28.54 -0.80 -1.36
N TYR A 245 27.61 -0.63 -0.43
CA TYR A 245 26.18 -0.59 -0.69
C TYR A 245 25.66 0.84 -0.91
N ARG A 246 24.37 0.90 -1.25
CA ARG A 246 23.53 2.10 -1.35
C ARG A 246 22.23 1.86 -0.57
N TYR A 247 21.52 2.94 -0.24
CA TYR A 247 20.14 2.83 0.22
C TYR A 247 19.17 2.99 -0.94
N ALA A 248 18.15 2.13 -1.02
CA ALA A 248 17.04 2.25 -1.94
C ALA A 248 15.73 2.41 -1.16
N ILE A 249 15.05 3.53 -1.36
CA ILE A 249 13.75 3.86 -0.76
C ILE A 249 12.67 3.67 -1.83
N THR A 250 11.64 2.88 -1.53
CA THR A 250 10.61 2.46 -2.51
C THR A 250 9.20 2.73 -2.01
N ASN A 251 8.23 2.53 -2.91
CA ASN A 251 6.78 2.73 -2.69
C ASN A 251 6.43 4.23 -2.54
N ILE A 252 6.97 5.01 -3.46
CA ILE A 252 6.74 6.44 -3.61
C ILE A 252 5.80 6.60 -4.81
N GLY A 253 4.53 6.87 -4.55
CA GLY A 253 3.49 6.95 -5.58
C GLY A 253 3.27 8.37 -6.12
N GLY A 254 3.86 9.39 -5.50
CA GLY A 254 3.60 10.80 -5.77
C GLY A 254 4.77 11.73 -5.44
N GLN A 255 4.69 12.95 -5.95
CA GLN A 255 5.66 14.02 -5.78
C GLN A 255 5.68 14.55 -4.34
N ASP A 256 4.51 14.71 -3.70
CA ASP A 256 4.40 15.21 -2.33
C ASP A 256 5.14 14.27 -1.35
N ARG A 257 5.07 12.96 -1.61
CA ARG A 257 5.81 11.95 -0.83
C ARG A 257 7.30 11.95 -1.14
N LEU A 258 7.70 12.19 -2.40
CA LEU A 258 9.12 12.33 -2.75
C LEU A 258 9.73 13.54 -2.03
N ASP A 259 9.08 14.69 -2.12
CA ASP A 259 9.57 15.93 -1.49
C ASP A 259 9.58 15.79 0.03
N HIS A 260 8.50 15.24 0.62
CA HIS A 260 8.48 14.87 2.05
C HIS A 260 9.69 14.02 2.47
N LEU A 261 10.02 12.95 1.72
CA LEU A 261 11.14 12.07 2.03
C LEU A 261 12.51 12.73 1.79
N THR A 262 12.63 13.65 0.83
CA THR A 262 13.88 14.37 0.58
C THR A 262 14.14 15.44 1.65
N HIS A 263 13.10 16.08 2.17
CA HIS A 263 13.17 16.99 3.33
C HIS A 263 13.65 16.26 4.59
N GLN A 264 13.34 14.96 4.76
CA GLN A 264 13.90 14.16 5.86
C GLN A 264 15.43 14.07 5.80
N ILE A 265 16.03 14.11 4.61
CA ILE A 265 17.50 14.02 4.45
C ILE A 265 18.17 15.27 5.00
N SER A 266 17.66 16.47 4.69
CA SER A 266 18.25 17.72 5.18
C SER A 266 18.00 17.91 6.67
N LEU A 267 16.76 17.68 7.14
CA LEU A 267 16.39 17.79 8.56
C LEU A 267 17.08 16.75 9.46
N SER A 268 17.54 15.62 8.93
CA SER A 268 18.32 14.63 9.69
C SER A 268 19.83 14.88 9.71
N ASN A 269 20.34 15.91 9.01
CA ASN A 269 21.78 16.05 8.78
C ASN A 269 22.55 16.56 10.02
N PHE A 270 23.29 15.67 10.69
CA PHE A 270 24.18 15.99 11.82
C PHE A 270 25.19 17.13 11.60
N SER A 271 25.60 17.35 10.34
CA SER A 271 26.70 18.25 10.00
C SER A 271 26.29 19.69 9.73
N GLY A 272 24.99 20.01 9.83
CA GLY A 272 24.47 21.39 9.84
C GLY A 272 24.85 22.27 8.65
N GLY A 273 25.17 21.71 7.46
CA GLY A 273 25.63 22.54 6.35
C GLY A 273 25.68 21.94 4.95
N LYS A 274 26.08 20.67 4.76
CA LYS A 274 26.10 20.05 3.42
C LYS A 274 25.76 18.56 3.45
N LEU A 275 24.90 18.16 2.52
CA LEU A 275 24.71 16.75 2.17
C LEU A 275 25.87 16.32 1.27
N LYS A 276 26.63 15.30 1.68
CA LYS A 276 27.67 14.66 0.87
C LYS A 276 27.07 13.59 -0.04
N SER A 277 26.11 12.82 0.49
CA SER A 277 25.43 11.73 -0.23
C SER A 277 24.84 12.20 -1.55
N LYS A 278 25.09 11.43 -2.61
CA LYS A 278 24.40 11.60 -3.88
C LYS A 278 22.97 11.07 -3.78
N VAL A 279 21.99 11.95 -3.93
CA VAL A 279 20.56 11.58 -4.02
C VAL A 279 20.18 11.35 -5.47
N ILE A 280 19.53 10.23 -5.76
CA ILE A 280 19.17 9.80 -7.12
C ILE A 280 17.68 9.45 -7.14
N VAL A 281 16.91 10.08 -8.02
CA VAL A 281 15.49 9.76 -8.23
C VAL A 281 15.37 8.93 -9.50
N LYS A 282 14.66 7.79 -9.43
CA LYS A 282 14.45 6.86 -10.53
C LYS A 282 12.97 6.63 -10.78
N GLY A 283 12.57 6.71 -12.05
CA GLY A 283 11.17 6.67 -12.48
C GLY A 283 10.65 8.04 -12.89
N ASP A 284 9.33 8.15 -13.07
CA ASP A 284 8.66 9.36 -13.55
C ASP A 284 7.23 9.39 -12.99
N ILE A 285 6.99 10.22 -11.95
CA ILE A 285 5.69 10.32 -11.27
C ILE A 285 4.58 10.70 -12.25
N LYS A 286 4.82 11.61 -13.21
CA LYS A 286 3.78 12.06 -14.15
C LYS A 286 3.35 10.92 -15.09
N LYS A 287 4.30 10.13 -15.60
CA LYS A 287 3.99 8.92 -16.38
C LYS A 287 3.33 7.83 -15.54
N PHE A 288 3.81 7.62 -14.30
CA PHE A 288 3.25 6.64 -13.37
C PHE A 288 1.80 6.97 -13.00
N HIS A 289 1.51 8.22 -12.64
CA HIS A 289 0.15 8.72 -12.39
C HIS A 289 -0.77 8.53 -13.58
N ALA A 290 -0.33 8.91 -14.79
CA ALA A 290 -1.13 8.76 -16.00
C ALA A 290 -1.46 7.28 -16.27
N ALA A 291 -0.48 6.38 -16.16
CA ALA A 291 -0.67 4.94 -16.30
C ALA A 291 -1.63 4.38 -15.24
N LYS A 292 -1.51 4.81 -13.98
CA LYS A 292 -2.42 4.38 -12.90
C LYS A 292 -3.83 4.95 -13.05
N ALA A 293 -3.98 6.19 -13.54
CA ALA A 293 -5.29 6.77 -13.82
C ALA A 293 -6.02 5.99 -14.94
N GLU A 294 -5.29 5.57 -15.98
CA GLU A 294 -5.85 4.71 -17.03
C GLU A 294 -6.17 3.30 -16.51
N GLU A 295 -5.24 2.68 -15.76
CA GLU A 295 -5.43 1.37 -15.12
C GLU A 295 -6.69 1.34 -14.23
N HIS A 296 -6.84 2.32 -13.33
CA HIS A 296 -8.01 2.46 -12.48
C HIS A 296 -9.27 2.81 -13.27
N ALA A 297 -9.18 3.61 -14.34
CA ALA A 297 -10.35 3.90 -15.18
C ALA A 297 -10.83 2.65 -15.95
N MET A 298 -9.92 1.81 -16.43
CA MET A 298 -10.25 0.49 -17.01
C MET A 298 -10.91 -0.43 -15.97
N GLN A 299 -10.40 -0.47 -14.74
CA GLN A 299 -11.01 -1.22 -13.64
C GLN A 299 -12.46 -0.75 -13.37
N LEU A 300 -12.63 0.56 -13.16
CA LEU A 300 -13.90 1.19 -12.78
C LEU A 300 -14.97 1.10 -13.86
N ARG A 301 -14.61 0.96 -15.15
CA ARG A 301 -15.58 0.73 -16.26
C ARG A 301 -16.25 -0.64 -16.19
N LEU A 302 -15.52 -1.70 -15.78
CA LEU A 302 -16.09 -3.04 -15.69
C LEU A 302 -16.81 -3.31 -14.35
N LEU A 303 -16.46 -2.55 -13.30
CA LEU A 303 -17.20 -2.59 -12.04
C LEU A 303 -18.56 -1.90 -12.18
N PRO A 304 -19.62 -2.37 -11.50
CA PRO A 304 -20.85 -1.61 -11.37
C PRO A 304 -20.56 -0.21 -10.81
N LYS A 305 -21.16 0.80 -11.42
CA LYS A 305 -21.03 2.19 -10.98
C LYS A 305 -21.51 2.33 -9.54
N ALA A 306 -20.77 3.07 -8.72
CA ALA A 306 -21.19 3.36 -7.36
C ALA A 306 -22.12 4.58 -7.32
N ASP A 307 -23.19 4.50 -6.52
CA ASP A 307 -24.11 5.62 -6.26
C ASP A 307 -23.40 6.72 -5.46
N ARG A 308 -22.43 6.31 -4.63
CA ARG A 308 -21.54 7.19 -3.87
C ARG A 308 -20.13 6.63 -3.82
N VAL A 309 -19.16 7.54 -3.93
CA VAL A 309 -17.76 7.29 -3.57
C VAL A 309 -17.48 7.96 -2.22
N ILE A 310 -16.79 7.25 -1.33
CA ILE A 310 -16.23 7.80 -0.10
C ILE A 310 -14.71 7.64 -0.21
N ILE A 311 -13.96 8.72 -0.06
CA ILE A 311 -12.50 8.71 0.00
C ILE A 311 -12.12 8.97 1.46
N GLY A 312 -11.46 7.99 2.07
CA GLY A 312 -11.00 8.02 3.45
C GLY A 312 -11.80 7.19 4.44
N GLN A 313 -11.17 6.95 5.59
CA GLN A 313 -11.74 6.23 6.75
C GLN A 313 -12.28 4.81 6.48
N LYS A 314 -11.76 4.11 5.44
CA LYS A 314 -12.16 2.74 5.04
C LYS A 314 -12.30 1.79 6.23
N GLU A 315 -11.27 1.64 7.07
CA GLU A 315 -11.31 0.76 8.26
C GLU A 315 -12.49 1.06 9.22
N SER A 316 -12.86 2.34 9.38
CA SER A 316 -13.97 2.73 10.25
C SER A 316 -15.33 2.33 9.65
N ILE A 317 -15.46 2.45 8.33
CA ILE A 317 -16.65 2.05 7.55
C ILE A 317 -16.78 0.52 7.50
N ASP A 318 -15.69 -0.20 7.19
CA ASP A 318 -15.57 -1.65 7.30
C ASP A 318 -16.05 -2.13 8.69
N GLY A 319 -15.58 -1.46 9.74
CA GLY A 319 -16.00 -1.70 11.12
C GLY A 319 -17.49 -1.50 11.37
N LYS A 320 -18.14 -0.50 10.76
CA LYS A 320 -19.60 -0.28 10.92
C LYS A 320 -20.41 -1.38 10.22
N PHE A 321 -20.05 -1.74 8.99
CA PHE A 321 -20.74 -2.83 8.27
C PHE A 321 -20.62 -4.18 8.98
N ASN A 322 -19.48 -4.45 9.66
CA ASN A 322 -19.34 -5.63 10.50
C ASN A 322 -20.32 -5.63 11.69
N ILE A 323 -20.53 -4.48 12.35
CA ILE A 323 -21.53 -4.36 13.43
C ILE A 323 -22.94 -4.61 12.90
N PHE A 324 -23.33 -4.02 11.76
CA PHE A 324 -24.65 -4.28 11.15
C PHE A 324 -24.82 -5.74 10.74
N TRP A 325 -23.76 -6.41 10.27
CA TRP A 325 -23.80 -7.83 9.92
C TRP A 325 -24.02 -8.71 11.16
N LYS A 326 -23.34 -8.42 12.27
CA LYS A 326 -23.59 -9.07 13.58
C LYS A 326 -25.03 -8.85 14.06
N MET A 327 -25.57 -7.63 13.94
CA MET A 327 -26.98 -7.35 14.27
C MET A 327 -27.95 -8.15 13.42
N GLY A 328 -27.69 -8.29 12.11
CA GLY A 328 -28.50 -9.12 11.22
C GLY A 328 -28.51 -10.60 11.62
N ALA A 329 -27.36 -11.16 11.99
CA ALA A 329 -27.26 -12.55 12.49
C ALA A 329 -28.04 -12.75 13.80
N LEU A 330 -27.89 -11.83 14.76
CA LEU A 330 -28.65 -11.83 16.01
C LEU A 330 -30.16 -11.69 15.77
N LYS A 331 -30.58 -10.88 14.78
CA LYS A 331 -32.00 -10.71 14.43
C LYS A 331 -32.60 -11.96 13.80
N ASN A 332 -31.86 -12.61 12.89
CA ASN A 332 -32.27 -13.88 12.29
C ASN A 332 -32.43 -14.97 13.38
N TYR A 333 -31.48 -15.09 14.31
CA TYR A 333 -31.59 -16.05 15.41
C TYR A 333 -32.78 -15.72 16.33
N TYR A 334 -32.95 -14.44 16.71
CA TYR A 334 -34.07 -14.02 17.56
C TYR A 334 -35.44 -14.34 16.93
N GLN A 335 -35.57 -14.22 15.61
CA GLN A 335 -36.78 -14.58 14.87
C GLN A 335 -37.00 -16.10 14.83
N SER A 336 -35.93 -16.90 14.67
CA SER A 336 -36.02 -18.37 14.61
C SER A 336 -36.17 -19.06 15.97
N ASN A 337 -35.57 -18.51 17.03
CA ASN A 337 -35.57 -19.11 18.38
C ASN A 337 -35.51 -18.05 19.49
N ARG A 338 -36.60 -17.28 19.60
CA ARG A 338 -36.75 -16.18 20.57
C ARG A 338 -36.43 -16.55 22.01
N ALA A 339 -36.97 -17.67 22.52
CA ALA A 339 -36.82 -18.05 23.92
C ALA A 339 -35.38 -18.44 24.29
N ALA A 340 -34.68 -19.19 23.43
CA ALA A 340 -33.27 -19.50 23.65
C ALA A 340 -32.38 -18.25 23.53
N PHE A 341 -32.74 -17.32 22.64
CA PHE A 341 -32.05 -16.05 22.50
C PHE A 341 -32.17 -15.20 23.77
N GLU A 342 -33.39 -14.94 24.23
CA GLU A 342 -33.67 -14.10 25.40
C GLU A 342 -32.95 -14.64 26.66
N LYS A 343 -32.96 -15.96 26.86
CA LYS A 343 -32.24 -16.63 27.95
C LYS A 343 -30.72 -16.45 27.89
N LYS A 344 -30.10 -16.42 26.70
CA LYS A 344 -28.65 -16.20 26.58
C LYS A 344 -28.27 -14.75 26.87
N VAL A 345 -29.00 -13.78 26.33
CA VAL A 345 -28.68 -12.34 26.50
C VAL A 345 -28.95 -11.80 27.90
N GLU A 346 -29.60 -12.57 28.79
CA GLU A 346 -29.64 -12.28 30.23
C GLU A 346 -28.25 -12.16 30.87
N SER A 347 -27.26 -12.88 30.33
CA SER A 347 -25.87 -12.82 30.81
C SER A 347 -25.17 -11.47 30.55
N LEU A 348 -25.74 -10.58 29.73
CA LEU A 348 -25.16 -9.25 29.45
C LEU A 348 -25.33 -8.26 30.60
N GLY A 349 -26.23 -8.53 31.56
CA GLY A 349 -26.68 -7.56 32.57
C GLY A 349 -27.88 -6.73 32.12
N THR A 350 -28.70 -6.27 33.06
CA THR A 350 -30.03 -5.68 32.78
C THR A 350 -29.94 -4.44 31.89
N LYS A 351 -29.03 -3.51 32.20
CA LYS A 351 -28.90 -2.22 31.50
C LYS A 351 -28.36 -2.40 30.07
N GLU A 352 -27.41 -3.29 29.91
CA GLU A 352 -26.81 -3.66 28.63
C GLU A 352 -27.84 -4.41 27.76
N ARG A 353 -28.64 -5.31 28.35
CA ARG A 353 -29.77 -6.00 27.70
C ARG A 353 -30.84 -5.01 27.22
N GLU A 354 -31.24 -4.04 28.05
CA GLU A 354 -32.20 -2.99 27.67
C GLU A 354 -31.68 -2.19 26.47
N LYS A 355 -30.45 -1.67 26.55
CA LYS A 355 -29.78 -0.98 25.44
C LYS A 355 -29.68 -1.84 24.17
N PHE A 356 -29.36 -3.12 24.32
CA PHE A 356 -29.30 -4.05 23.20
C PHE A 356 -30.64 -4.14 22.47
N PHE A 357 -31.75 -4.33 23.20
CA PHE A 357 -33.08 -4.38 22.60
C PHE A 357 -33.54 -3.02 22.03
N MET A 358 -33.13 -1.90 22.61
CA MET A 358 -33.32 -0.58 21.98
C MET A 358 -32.64 -0.49 20.62
N MET A 359 -31.36 -0.85 20.54
CA MET A 359 -30.59 -0.83 19.28
C MET A 359 -31.13 -1.81 18.23
N MET A 360 -31.55 -3.02 18.63
CA MET A 360 -32.17 -4.01 17.74
C MET A 360 -33.47 -3.52 17.09
N ASN A 361 -34.17 -2.60 17.76
CA ASN A 361 -35.38 -1.93 17.28
C ASN A 361 -35.09 -0.54 16.66
N SER A 362 -33.83 -0.23 16.34
CA SER A 362 -33.38 1.05 15.75
C SER A 362 -33.61 2.29 16.62
N VAL A 363 -33.91 2.14 17.91
CA VAL A 363 -34.16 3.27 18.83
C VAL A 363 -32.83 4.00 19.09
N GLY A 364 -32.81 5.31 18.79
CA GLY A 364 -31.59 6.13 18.86
C GLY A 364 -30.72 6.14 17.59
N GLY A 365 -31.14 5.45 16.51
CA GLY A 365 -30.50 5.51 15.20
C GLY A 365 -29.08 4.96 15.15
N HIS A 366 -28.34 5.31 14.09
CA HIS A 366 -26.98 4.79 13.85
C HIS A 366 -25.95 5.29 14.86
N GLU A 367 -26.09 6.52 15.39
CA GLU A 367 -25.15 7.07 16.37
C GLU A 367 -25.13 6.24 17.68
N ALA A 368 -26.30 5.84 18.18
CA ALA A 368 -26.42 4.98 19.36
C ALA A 368 -25.70 3.63 19.14
N ILE A 369 -25.94 2.98 17.98
CA ILE A 369 -25.29 1.73 17.58
C ILE A 369 -23.76 1.89 17.52
N PHE A 370 -23.26 3.02 17.01
CA PHE A 370 -21.81 3.25 16.89
C PHE A 370 -21.12 3.59 18.22
N LYS A 371 -21.86 4.20 19.16
CA LYS A 371 -21.38 4.54 20.50
C LYS A 371 -21.31 3.30 21.39
N ASP A 372 -22.39 2.50 21.41
CA ASP A 372 -22.57 1.34 22.28
C ASP A 372 -22.22 0.00 21.60
N LYS A 373 -21.46 0.03 20.48
CA LYS A 373 -21.16 -1.14 19.63
C LYS A 373 -20.68 -2.38 20.37
N LYS A 374 -19.96 -2.22 21.49
CA LYS A 374 -19.43 -3.32 22.29
C LYS A 374 -20.54 -4.25 22.81
N ILE A 375 -21.72 -3.70 23.15
CA ILE A 375 -22.86 -4.52 23.59
C ILE A 375 -23.32 -5.48 22.48
N ILE A 376 -23.26 -5.07 21.21
CA ILE A 376 -23.58 -5.93 20.06
C ILE A 376 -22.49 -6.99 19.84
N GLU A 377 -21.22 -6.64 20.05
CA GLU A 377 -20.10 -7.58 19.91
C GLU A 377 -20.13 -8.65 21.02
N ASP A 378 -20.37 -8.23 22.26
CA ASP A 378 -20.51 -9.11 23.42
C ASP A 378 -21.77 -9.99 23.29
N ALA A 379 -22.89 -9.45 22.80
CA ALA A 379 -24.08 -10.23 22.47
C ALA A 379 -23.79 -11.28 21.38
N TYR A 380 -23.09 -10.91 20.29
CA TYR A 380 -22.75 -11.82 19.20
C TYR A 380 -21.88 -12.99 19.66
N ALA A 381 -20.90 -12.73 20.55
CA ALA A 381 -20.01 -13.76 21.12
C ALA A 381 -20.78 -14.89 21.82
N LEU A 382 -21.94 -14.60 22.42
CA LEU A 382 -22.81 -15.61 23.06
C LEU A 382 -23.42 -16.62 22.06
N PHE A 383 -23.43 -16.31 20.76
CA PHE A 383 -24.07 -17.12 19.71
C PHE A 383 -23.11 -17.63 18.61
N GLU A 384 -21.79 -17.39 18.73
CA GLU A 384 -20.81 -17.81 17.71
C GLU A 384 -20.83 -19.33 17.44
N THR A 385 -21.08 -20.13 18.48
CA THR A 385 -21.20 -21.59 18.34
C THR A 385 -22.44 -21.99 17.54
N GLU A 386 -23.57 -21.29 17.70
CA GLU A 386 -24.78 -21.53 16.92
C GLU A 386 -24.61 -21.11 15.46
N PHE A 387 -24.03 -19.93 15.20
CA PHE A 387 -23.76 -19.47 13.82
C PHE A 387 -22.73 -20.35 13.09
N THR A 388 -21.81 -20.98 13.82
CA THR A 388 -20.86 -21.96 13.24
C THR A 388 -21.56 -23.28 12.89
N LYS A 389 -22.55 -23.70 13.67
CA LYS A 389 -23.34 -24.93 13.43
C LYS A 389 -24.38 -24.76 12.33
N ASP A 390 -25.02 -23.60 12.26
CA ASP A 390 -25.97 -23.25 11.21
C ASP A 390 -25.60 -21.90 10.54
N PRO A 391 -24.73 -21.95 9.51
CA PRO A 391 -24.39 -20.77 8.73
C PRO A 391 -25.57 -20.16 7.95
N SER A 392 -26.72 -20.84 7.83
CA SER A 392 -27.90 -20.27 7.15
C SER A 392 -28.55 -19.13 7.94
N MET A 393 -28.28 -19.04 9.24
CA MET A 393 -28.70 -17.93 10.10
C MET A 393 -27.90 -16.64 9.84
N LEU A 394 -26.74 -16.73 9.17
CA LEU A 394 -25.92 -15.56 8.88
C LEU A 394 -26.51 -14.73 7.74
N PRO A 395 -26.57 -13.39 7.86
CA PRO A 395 -27.09 -12.53 6.81
C PRO A 395 -26.11 -12.43 5.64
N GLY A 396 -26.61 -11.97 4.50
CA GLY A 396 -25.79 -11.66 3.32
C GLY A 396 -24.65 -10.69 3.65
N LYS A 397 -23.55 -10.79 2.91
CA LYS A 397 -22.39 -9.89 3.07
C LYS A 397 -22.69 -8.55 2.40
N PHE A 398 -22.42 -7.46 3.10
CA PHE A 398 -22.45 -6.11 2.51
C PHE A 398 -21.28 -5.88 1.55
N LYS A 399 -20.08 -6.33 1.93
CA LYS A 399 -18.85 -6.17 1.15
C LYS A 399 -18.89 -7.13 -0.04
N LEU A 400 -19.17 -6.61 -1.24
CA LEU A 400 -19.19 -7.39 -2.49
C LEU A 400 -17.87 -7.29 -3.28
N TYR A 401 -17.03 -6.32 -2.92
CA TYR A 401 -15.76 -6.05 -3.59
C TYR A 401 -14.70 -5.65 -2.57
N ASN A 402 -13.46 -6.08 -2.79
CA ASN A 402 -12.26 -5.58 -2.12
C ASN A 402 -11.09 -5.65 -3.09
N TYR A 403 -10.27 -4.62 -3.14
CA TYR A 403 -9.08 -4.50 -3.97
C TYR A 403 -8.07 -3.61 -3.25
N ASP A 404 -7.03 -4.24 -2.71
CA ASP A 404 -6.00 -3.57 -1.93
C ASP A 404 -4.65 -3.81 -2.61
N ASN A 405 -3.99 -2.72 -3.01
CA ASN A 405 -2.64 -2.71 -3.57
C ASN A 405 -1.85 -1.51 -2.96
N PHE A 406 -0.64 -1.23 -3.44
CA PHE A 406 0.17 -0.13 -2.89
C PHE A 406 -0.24 1.29 -3.37
N THR A 407 -0.98 1.45 -4.47
CA THR A 407 -1.50 2.75 -4.97
C THR A 407 -2.89 3.07 -4.48
N ILE A 408 -3.69 2.05 -4.14
CA ILE A 408 -5.08 2.19 -3.76
C ILE A 408 -5.53 0.98 -2.94
N GLU A 409 -6.31 1.28 -1.91
CA GLU A 409 -7.21 0.31 -1.28
C GLU A 409 -8.65 0.73 -1.52
N MET A 410 -9.49 -0.19 -1.99
CA MET A 410 -10.83 0.10 -2.45
C MET A 410 -11.79 -1.08 -2.18
N CYS A 411 -13.01 -0.79 -1.77
CA CYS A 411 -14.06 -1.80 -1.58
C CYS A 411 -15.44 -1.27 -1.96
N ASP A 412 -16.35 -2.16 -2.35
CA ASP A 412 -17.76 -1.83 -2.54
C ASP A 412 -18.63 -2.50 -1.47
N TYR A 413 -19.48 -1.70 -0.87
CA TYR A 413 -20.56 -2.09 0.01
C TYR A 413 -21.91 -1.93 -0.68
N VAL A 414 -22.78 -2.95 -0.59
CA VAL A 414 -24.15 -2.89 -1.11
C VAL A 414 -25.15 -3.23 -0.02
N PHE A 415 -26.17 -2.37 0.12
CA PHE A 415 -27.22 -2.48 1.15
C PHE A 415 -28.56 -1.92 0.64
N GLU A 416 -29.65 -2.19 1.36
CA GLU A 416 -30.98 -1.66 1.04
C GLU A 416 -31.07 -0.15 1.32
N GLY A 417 -31.29 0.62 0.26
CA GLY A 417 -31.44 2.06 0.31
C GLY A 417 -32.84 2.52 0.72
N ASN A 418 -32.97 3.82 1.01
CA ASN A 418 -34.21 4.44 1.51
C ASN A 418 -35.45 4.21 0.61
N ASP A 419 -35.28 4.03 -0.70
CA ASP A 419 -36.35 3.71 -1.66
C ASP A 419 -36.59 2.19 -1.86
N GLY A 420 -35.90 1.35 -1.08
CA GLY A 420 -35.91 -0.11 -1.19
C GLY A 420 -35.02 -0.68 -2.29
N LYS A 421 -34.31 0.15 -3.08
CA LYS A 421 -33.37 -0.33 -4.10
C LYS A 421 -31.98 -0.56 -3.50
N PRO A 422 -31.12 -1.39 -4.12
CA PRO A 422 -29.72 -1.51 -3.73
C PRO A 422 -28.98 -0.17 -3.89
N VAL A 423 -28.30 0.27 -2.83
CA VAL A 423 -27.33 1.38 -2.88
C VAL A 423 -25.92 0.81 -2.79
N ARG A 424 -25.03 1.30 -3.65
CA ARG A 424 -23.61 0.95 -3.69
C ARG A 424 -22.73 2.11 -3.23
N TRP A 425 -22.04 1.90 -2.11
CA TRP A 425 -20.92 2.73 -1.69
C TRP A 425 -19.61 2.12 -2.16
N ARG A 426 -18.79 2.91 -2.85
CA ARG A 426 -17.38 2.60 -3.14
C ARG A 426 -16.51 3.38 -2.17
N VAL A 427 -15.77 2.67 -1.33
CA VAL A 427 -14.94 3.27 -0.28
C VAL A 427 -13.48 3.07 -0.66
N VAL A 428 -12.72 4.16 -0.67
CA VAL A 428 -11.28 4.20 -0.97
C VAL A 428 -10.54 4.61 0.31
N SER A 429 -9.39 4.02 0.63
CA SER A 429 -8.56 4.50 1.74
C SER A 429 -7.99 5.89 1.49
N ASN A 430 -7.48 6.55 2.54
CA ASN A 430 -6.60 7.70 2.36
C ASN A 430 -5.29 7.23 1.70
N VAL A 431 -4.73 8.11 0.88
CA VAL A 431 -3.39 8.05 0.28
C VAL A 431 -2.69 9.38 0.57
N TRP A 432 -1.39 9.52 0.32
CA TRP A 432 -0.66 10.75 0.67
C TRP A 432 -0.69 11.75 -0.47
N GLY A 433 -1.34 12.90 -0.26
CA GLY A 433 -1.30 14.05 -1.17
C GLY A 433 -1.64 13.72 -2.62
N ASP A 434 -0.74 14.06 -3.53
CA ASP A 434 -0.87 13.86 -4.97
C ASP A 434 -1.05 12.37 -5.40
N GLU A 435 -0.77 11.39 -4.51
CA GLU A 435 -1.15 9.99 -4.74
C GLU A 435 -2.67 9.78 -4.91
N VAL A 436 -3.51 10.75 -4.52
CA VAL A 436 -4.96 10.72 -4.75
C VAL A 436 -5.34 11.00 -6.21
N ILE A 437 -4.46 11.65 -6.98
CA ILE A 437 -4.74 12.11 -8.34
C ILE A 437 -5.17 10.96 -9.27
N PRO A 438 -4.47 9.80 -9.35
CA PRO A 438 -4.81 8.76 -10.31
C PRO A 438 -6.21 8.18 -10.10
N ILE A 439 -6.59 7.89 -8.86
CA ILE A 439 -7.93 7.38 -8.56
C ILE A 439 -9.01 8.46 -8.69
N ALA A 440 -8.76 9.69 -8.26
CA ALA A 440 -9.71 10.78 -8.41
C ALA A 440 -10.01 11.09 -9.88
N GLN A 441 -8.98 11.13 -10.73
CA GLN A 441 -9.14 11.25 -12.19
C GLN A 441 -9.91 10.05 -12.76
N ALA A 442 -9.58 8.82 -12.37
CA ALA A 442 -10.25 7.61 -12.84
C ALA A 442 -11.75 7.58 -12.49
N LEU A 443 -12.10 7.99 -11.26
CA LEU A 443 -13.49 8.13 -10.79
C LEU A 443 -14.25 9.18 -11.60
N LYS A 444 -13.68 10.37 -11.81
CA LYS A 444 -14.28 11.42 -12.65
C LYS A 444 -14.45 10.97 -14.10
N ASN A 445 -13.42 10.36 -14.69
CA ASN A 445 -13.42 9.87 -16.07
C ASN A 445 -14.39 8.70 -16.30
N THR A 446 -14.83 8.03 -15.24
CA THR A 446 -15.90 7.02 -15.26
C THR A 446 -17.25 7.56 -14.78
N GLY A 447 -17.37 8.89 -14.65
CA GLY A 447 -18.63 9.59 -14.39
C GLY A 447 -19.13 9.48 -12.95
N HIS A 448 -18.28 9.14 -11.98
CA HIS A 448 -18.63 9.21 -10.56
C HIS A 448 -18.68 10.68 -10.12
N THR A 449 -19.87 11.16 -9.76
CA THR A 449 -20.13 12.56 -9.41
C THR A 449 -20.38 12.81 -7.93
N ASN A 450 -20.84 11.80 -7.19
CA ASN A 450 -21.12 11.90 -5.75
C ASN A 450 -19.89 11.41 -4.96
N VAL A 451 -19.07 12.33 -4.48
CA VAL A 451 -17.83 12.02 -3.76
C VAL A 451 -17.88 12.67 -2.38
N THR A 452 -17.65 11.89 -1.33
CA THR A 452 -17.48 12.39 0.04
C THR A 452 -16.04 12.12 0.47
N TYR A 453 -15.25 13.15 0.76
CA TYR A 453 -13.89 13.04 1.28
C TYR A 453 -13.88 13.20 2.82
N MET A 454 -13.07 12.38 3.50
CA MET A 454 -13.01 12.25 4.96
C MET A 454 -11.56 12.30 5.48
N GLY A 455 -10.96 13.48 5.41
CA GLY A 455 -9.57 13.76 5.78
C GLY A 455 -9.34 14.14 7.25
N THR A 456 -8.10 14.54 7.53
CA THR A 456 -7.65 15.14 8.81
C THR A 456 -6.84 16.38 8.52
N ALA A 457 -7.07 17.46 9.25
CA ALA A 457 -6.44 18.76 9.01
C ALA A 457 -5.92 19.37 10.31
N GLY A 458 -4.80 20.07 10.25
CA GLY A 458 -4.39 20.97 11.33
C GLY A 458 -5.17 22.27 11.24
N ALA A 459 -5.51 22.88 12.38
CA ALA A 459 -6.13 24.22 12.43
C ALA A 459 -5.13 25.27 12.90
N PHE A 460 -5.11 26.45 12.29
CA PHE A 460 -4.25 27.53 12.79
C PHE A 460 -4.73 28.02 14.16
N ALA A 461 -3.77 28.38 15.02
CA ALA A 461 -4.05 28.94 16.34
C ALA A 461 -4.98 30.17 16.28
N ASN A 462 -5.75 30.38 17.35
CA ASN A 462 -6.66 31.53 17.53
C ASN A 462 -7.80 31.64 16.49
N LYS A 463 -8.11 30.58 15.73
CA LYS A 463 -9.22 30.53 14.75
C LYS A 463 -10.53 29.92 15.31
N GLU A 464 -10.70 29.84 16.63
CA GLU A 464 -11.85 29.23 17.33
C GLU A 464 -12.09 27.72 17.11
N TYR A 465 -11.22 27.02 16.36
CA TYR A 465 -11.25 25.57 16.20
C TYR A 465 -10.56 24.84 17.35
N LYS A 466 -10.96 23.58 17.58
CA LYS A 466 -10.42 22.71 18.63
C LYS A 466 -10.18 21.30 18.09
N VAL A 467 -9.20 20.62 18.67
CA VAL A 467 -8.91 19.21 18.36
C VAL A 467 -10.16 18.33 18.50
N GLY A 468 -10.49 17.61 17.43
CA GLY A 468 -11.68 16.77 17.32
C GLY A 468 -12.94 17.46 16.78
N ASP A 469 -12.90 18.77 16.48
CA ASP A 469 -13.95 19.43 15.70
C ASP A 469 -14.05 18.77 14.30
N LEU A 470 -15.27 18.65 13.79
CA LEU A 470 -15.50 18.32 12.38
C LEU A 470 -15.75 19.61 11.60
N VAL A 471 -14.99 19.84 10.54
CA VAL A 471 -15.10 21.04 9.70
C VAL A 471 -15.40 20.66 8.25
N SER A 472 -16.11 21.55 7.54
CA SER A 472 -16.32 21.46 6.09
C SER A 472 -15.93 22.79 5.45
N PRO A 473 -14.79 22.86 4.74
CA PRO A 473 -14.26 24.12 4.22
C PRO A 473 -15.16 24.70 3.12
N ALA A 474 -15.24 26.03 3.05
CA ALA A 474 -15.90 26.71 1.93
C ALA A 474 -14.94 26.97 0.76
N LYS A 475 -13.63 27.05 1.04
CA LYS A 475 -12.59 27.34 0.04
C LYS A 475 -11.37 26.45 0.24
N VAL A 476 -10.67 26.21 -0.84
CA VAL A 476 -9.38 25.51 -0.87
C VAL A 476 -8.37 26.43 -1.52
N ARG A 477 -7.20 26.59 -0.93
CA ARG A 477 -6.14 27.45 -1.42
C ARG A 477 -4.91 26.63 -1.75
N ASP A 478 -4.35 26.86 -2.93
CA ASP A 478 -3.02 26.38 -3.28
C ASP A 478 -2.25 27.57 -3.89
N GLY A 479 -1.18 27.97 -3.22
CA GLY A 479 -0.50 29.24 -3.43
C GLY A 479 -1.44 30.45 -3.32
N GLU A 480 -1.35 31.38 -4.27
CA GLU A 480 -2.15 32.61 -4.26
C GLU A 480 -3.62 32.40 -4.67
N ALA A 481 -3.96 31.27 -5.28
CA ALA A 481 -5.31 31.01 -5.79
C ALA A 481 -6.21 30.34 -4.73
N ALA A 482 -7.34 30.98 -4.40
CA ALA A 482 -8.39 30.38 -3.59
C ALA A 482 -9.57 29.91 -4.47
N LEU A 483 -9.85 28.61 -4.44
CA LEU A 483 -10.92 27.94 -5.17
C LEU A 483 -12.14 27.72 -4.26
N GLN A 484 -13.30 28.25 -4.66
CA GLN A 484 -14.56 28.05 -3.95
C GLN A 484 -15.04 26.59 -4.08
N MET A 485 -15.50 25.96 -2.99
CA MET A 485 -16.17 24.66 -3.04
C MET A 485 -17.52 24.77 -3.77
N MET A 486 -17.79 23.83 -4.68
CA MET A 486 -18.99 23.85 -5.54
C MET A 486 -20.21 23.16 -4.92
N SER A 487 -19.98 22.16 -4.06
CA SER A 487 -21.03 21.40 -3.38
C SER A 487 -21.63 22.17 -2.21
N GLN A 488 -22.88 21.85 -1.85
CA GLN A 488 -23.42 22.16 -0.53
C GLN A 488 -23.21 20.94 0.39
N PRO A 489 -22.33 21.02 1.41
CA PRO A 489 -22.04 19.86 2.26
C PRO A 489 -23.24 19.52 3.15
N MET A 490 -23.52 18.22 3.28
CA MET A 490 -24.51 17.68 4.22
C MET A 490 -24.35 18.27 5.63
N LYS A 491 -25.48 18.61 6.27
CA LYS A 491 -25.52 19.16 7.63
C LYS A 491 -25.39 18.05 8.68
N ILE A 492 -24.41 18.21 9.56
CA ILE A 492 -24.01 17.28 10.62
C ILE A 492 -24.02 18.07 11.92
N GLU A 493 -24.63 17.50 12.95
CA GLU A 493 -24.77 18.16 14.25
C GLU A 493 -23.40 18.37 14.91
N GLY A 494 -23.09 19.61 15.28
CA GLY A 494 -21.81 20.00 15.89
C GLY A 494 -20.67 20.21 14.89
N ALA A 495 -20.88 20.03 13.59
CA ALA A 495 -19.87 20.37 12.57
C ALA A 495 -19.85 21.88 12.28
N LYS A 496 -18.66 22.42 12.01
CA LYS A 496 -18.45 23.81 11.58
C LYS A 496 -18.36 23.88 10.06
N TYR A 497 -18.90 24.95 9.48
CA TYR A 497 -18.99 25.14 8.03
C TYR A 497 -18.42 26.50 7.63
N GLY A 498 -17.53 26.52 6.65
CA GLY A 498 -16.84 27.73 6.22
C GLY A 498 -15.33 27.63 6.35
N GLY A 499 -14.65 28.77 6.22
CA GLY A 499 -13.19 28.87 6.24
C GLY A 499 -12.52 28.38 4.95
N THR A 500 -11.22 28.59 4.90
CA THR A 500 -10.31 28.21 3.81
C THR A 500 -9.30 27.20 4.33
N VAL A 501 -9.11 26.09 3.61
CA VAL A 501 -7.99 25.16 3.85
C VAL A 501 -6.83 25.50 2.90
N GLU A 502 -5.66 25.75 3.46
CA GLU A 502 -4.39 25.92 2.74
C GLU A 502 -3.84 24.53 2.38
N HIS A 503 -3.32 24.39 1.17
CA HIS A 503 -2.59 23.21 0.74
C HIS A 503 -1.15 23.23 1.27
N VAL A 504 -0.66 22.05 1.64
CA VAL A 504 0.76 21.78 1.90
C VAL A 504 1.10 20.40 1.32
N GLY A 505 2.28 20.19 0.72
CA GLY A 505 2.70 18.89 0.22
C GLY A 505 3.31 18.00 1.31
N SER A 506 3.91 18.64 2.33
CA SER A 506 4.63 17.99 3.41
C SER A 506 4.55 18.81 4.70
N PRO A 507 4.41 18.19 5.89
CA PRO A 507 4.48 18.93 7.16
C PRO A 507 5.82 19.67 7.39
N PHE A 508 6.87 19.34 6.62
CA PHE A 508 8.14 20.07 6.66
C PHE A 508 8.15 21.38 5.84
N GLU A 509 7.10 21.66 5.06
CA GLU A 509 6.91 22.98 4.44
C GLU A 509 6.26 23.97 5.41
N GLU A 510 5.65 23.47 6.50
CA GLU A 510 5.00 24.25 7.56
C GLU A 510 6.01 24.95 8.47
N SER A 511 6.98 25.67 7.89
CA SER A 511 7.92 26.50 8.64
C SER A 511 7.21 27.63 9.38
N HIS A 512 7.83 28.19 10.42
CA HIS A 512 7.30 29.37 11.14
C HIS A 512 7.00 30.56 10.19
N ALA A 513 7.83 30.74 9.15
CA ALA A 513 7.64 31.78 8.14
C ALA A 513 6.46 31.49 7.19
N TRP A 514 6.25 30.21 6.83
CA TRP A 514 5.08 29.77 6.06
C TRP A 514 3.80 29.93 6.89
N LEU A 515 3.83 29.48 8.16
CA LEU A 515 2.73 29.52 9.11
C LEU A 515 2.19 30.95 9.26
N ALA A 516 3.07 31.92 9.46
CA ALA A 516 2.74 33.33 9.60
C ALA A 516 2.02 33.92 8.37
N LYS A 517 2.34 33.43 7.15
CA LYS A 517 1.64 33.83 5.91
C LYS A 517 0.31 33.10 5.75
N ALA A 518 0.28 31.79 5.99
CA ALA A 518 -0.90 30.95 5.77
C ALA A 518 -2.03 31.29 6.76
N GLN A 519 -1.72 31.47 8.05
CA GLN A 519 -2.68 31.83 9.10
C GLN A 519 -3.43 33.14 8.81
N ALA A 520 -2.80 34.09 8.10
CA ALA A 520 -3.41 35.36 7.72
C ALA A 520 -4.55 35.21 6.68
N ARG A 521 -4.57 34.12 5.91
CA ARG A 521 -5.48 33.93 4.76
C ARG A 521 -6.29 32.62 4.78
N SER A 522 -6.01 31.74 5.73
CA SER A 522 -6.61 30.41 5.86
C SER A 522 -6.90 30.04 7.32
N GLU A 523 -7.75 29.04 7.51
CA GLU A 523 -8.22 28.53 8.81
C GLU A 523 -7.64 27.14 9.14
N PHE A 524 -7.29 26.36 8.11
CA PHE A 524 -6.81 24.99 8.20
C PHE A 524 -5.62 24.76 7.24
N VAL A 525 -4.84 23.70 7.49
CA VAL A 525 -3.91 23.10 6.52
C VAL A 525 -4.32 21.66 6.22
N GLU A 526 -4.22 21.23 4.96
CA GLU A 526 -4.38 19.82 4.57
C GLU A 526 -3.73 19.51 3.20
N VAL A 527 -3.45 18.23 2.92
CA VAL A 527 -2.65 17.82 1.77
C VAL A 527 -3.52 17.51 0.54
N GLU A 528 -4.52 16.64 0.64
CA GLU A 528 -5.24 16.06 -0.50
C GLU A 528 -6.35 16.95 -1.11
N THR A 529 -6.93 17.86 -0.32
CA THR A 529 -8.15 18.62 -0.65
C THR A 529 -8.01 19.49 -1.91
N SER A 530 -6.81 20.04 -2.17
CA SER A 530 -6.51 20.86 -3.36
C SER A 530 -6.64 20.06 -4.66
N TYR A 531 -6.06 18.86 -4.69
CA TYR A 531 -6.11 17.94 -5.83
C TYR A 531 -7.54 17.47 -6.09
N LEU A 532 -8.25 17.05 -5.05
CA LEU A 532 -9.65 16.62 -5.15
C LEU A 532 -10.54 17.75 -5.70
N ARG A 533 -10.41 18.98 -5.18
CA ARG A 533 -11.19 20.13 -5.66
C ARG A 533 -10.81 20.55 -7.09
N ARG A 534 -9.55 20.43 -7.50
CA ARG A 534 -9.12 20.68 -8.89
C ARG A 534 -9.70 19.66 -9.86
N ILE A 535 -9.73 18.38 -9.47
CA ILE A 535 -10.27 17.29 -10.29
C ILE A 535 -11.79 17.38 -10.35
N PHE A 536 -12.49 17.39 -9.21
CA PHE A 536 -13.96 17.45 -9.14
C PHE A 536 -14.46 18.91 -9.18
N ASN A 537 -14.33 19.53 -10.35
CA ASN A 537 -14.61 20.95 -10.61
C ASN A 537 -15.79 21.22 -11.55
N GLY A 538 -16.46 20.19 -12.08
CA GLY A 538 -17.54 20.31 -13.05
C GLY A 538 -18.88 20.68 -12.41
N PRO A 539 -19.86 21.20 -13.19
CA PRO A 539 -21.16 21.62 -12.67
C PRO A 539 -22.05 20.47 -12.17
N LYS A 540 -21.65 19.22 -12.42
CA LYS A 540 -22.30 18.00 -11.92
C LYS A 540 -21.50 17.32 -10.80
N ASP A 541 -20.29 17.81 -10.49
CA ASP A 541 -19.41 17.18 -9.51
C ASP A 541 -19.83 17.63 -8.10
N ASN A 542 -20.28 16.69 -7.28
CA ASN A 542 -20.69 16.90 -5.90
C ASN A 542 -19.61 16.31 -4.96
N LEU A 543 -18.53 17.07 -4.78
CA LEU A 543 -17.44 16.76 -3.84
C LEU A 543 -17.72 17.37 -2.46
N GLU A 544 -18.31 16.60 -1.56
CA GLU A 544 -18.45 16.96 -0.15
C GLU A 544 -17.12 16.72 0.58
N ILE A 545 -16.59 17.70 1.33
CA ILE A 545 -15.36 17.55 2.12
C ILE A 545 -15.68 17.70 3.61
N PHE A 546 -15.21 16.74 4.41
CA PHE A 546 -15.24 16.77 5.86
C PHE A 546 -13.85 16.46 6.40
N LEU A 547 -13.29 17.38 7.17
CA LEU A 547 -11.97 17.27 7.79
C LEU A 547 -12.15 17.20 9.31
N LEU A 548 -11.49 16.25 9.95
CA LEU A 548 -11.39 16.22 11.41
C LEU A 548 -10.16 17.01 11.85
N ILE A 549 -10.32 17.99 12.74
CA ILE A 549 -9.18 18.75 13.26
C ILE A 549 -8.30 17.82 14.11
N SER A 550 -7.08 17.56 13.62
CA SER A 550 -6.12 16.66 14.25
C SER A 550 -5.27 17.31 15.32
N ASP A 551 -5.03 18.61 15.18
CA ASP A 551 -4.05 19.37 15.94
C ASP A 551 -4.27 20.87 15.75
N ILE A 552 -3.66 21.68 16.62
CA ILE A 552 -3.54 23.13 16.47
C ILE A 552 -2.08 23.45 16.13
N LEU A 553 -1.84 24.06 14.97
CA LEU A 553 -0.47 24.32 14.49
C LEU A 553 0.28 25.23 15.46
N GLY A 554 1.53 24.86 15.76
CA GLY A 554 2.38 25.55 16.74
C GLY A 554 2.06 25.21 18.20
N SER A 555 1.22 24.21 18.48
CA SER A 555 0.96 23.71 19.84
C SER A 555 1.33 22.22 19.95
N GLU A 556 2.36 21.91 20.73
CA GLU A 556 2.80 20.53 20.97
C GLU A 556 1.78 19.71 21.79
N THR A 557 0.95 20.37 22.60
CA THR A 557 0.02 19.70 23.53
C THR A 557 -1.40 19.55 22.96
N GLU A 558 -1.81 20.41 22.03
CA GLU A 558 -3.13 20.36 21.42
C GLU A 558 -3.14 19.47 20.17
N THR A 559 -2.99 18.16 20.37
CA THR A 559 -3.05 17.15 19.31
C THR A 559 -4.00 16.00 19.64
N LEU A 560 -4.42 15.25 18.61
CA LEU A 560 -5.25 14.04 18.76
C LEU A 560 -4.56 12.92 19.54
N ALA A 561 -3.24 12.97 19.74
CA ALA A 561 -2.51 12.02 20.59
C ALA A 561 -2.78 12.28 22.09
N HIS A 562 -2.90 13.54 22.48
CA HIS A 562 -3.22 13.95 23.86
C HIS A 562 -4.73 14.07 24.12
N ALA A 563 -5.55 14.21 23.08
CA ALA A 563 -7.00 14.25 23.20
C ALA A 563 -7.61 12.90 23.63
N THR A 564 -8.60 12.95 24.53
CA THR A 564 -9.37 11.76 24.93
C THR A 564 -10.00 11.07 23.71
N SER A 565 -9.74 9.77 23.51
CA SER A 565 -10.17 9.01 22.33
C SER A 565 -11.68 9.01 22.05
N SER A 566 -12.49 9.46 23.01
CA SER A 566 -13.93 9.72 22.88
C SER A 566 -14.28 10.83 21.89
N LYS A 567 -13.54 11.96 21.87
CA LYS A 567 -13.87 13.14 21.04
C LYS A 567 -13.77 12.83 19.54
N ARG A 568 -12.61 12.30 19.10
CA ARG A 568 -12.39 11.81 17.72
C ARG A 568 -13.50 10.88 17.24
N LYS A 569 -13.83 9.88 18.07
CA LYS A 569 -14.84 8.86 17.73
C LYS A 569 -16.24 9.48 17.65
N ASN A 570 -16.56 10.49 18.45
CA ASN A 570 -17.87 11.13 18.46
C ASN A 570 -18.15 11.85 17.12
N SER A 571 -17.27 12.75 16.71
CA SER A 571 -17.40 13.51 15.46
C SER A 571 -17.44 12.59 14.23
N GLN A 572 -16.57 11.57 14.19
CA GLN A 572 -16.59 10.56 13.13
C GLN A 572 -17.89 9.72 13.13
N ASN A 573 -18.37 9.30 14.30
CA ASN A 573 -19.62 8.54 14.42
C ASN A 573 -20.82 9.36 13.91
N LYS A 574 -20.88 10.66 14.21
CA LYS A 574 -21.94 11.56 13.71
C LYS A 574 -21.93 11.71 12.20
N LEU A 575 -20.75 11.92 11.59
CA LEU A 575 -20.61 11.95 10.14
C LEU A 575 -21.05 10.63 9.50
N LEU A 576 -20.53 9.50 9.97
CA LEU A 576 -20.91 8.19 9.45
C LEU A 576 -22.41 7.92 9.64
N ALA A 577 -22.99 8.27 10.79
CA ALA A 577 -24.42 8.11 11.05
C ALA A 577 -25.25 8.91 10.03
N LYS A 578 -24.89 10.17 9.76
CA LYS A 578 -25.58 10.99 8.75
C LYS A 578 -25.44 10.45 7.32
N LEU A 579 -24.28 9.88 6.97
CA LEU A 579 -24.12 9.20 5.67
C LEU A 579 -25.07 7.99 5.56
N PHE A 580 -25.16 7.16 6.60
CA PHE A 580 -26.10 6.03 6.63
C PHE A 580 -27.58 6.47 6.66
N GLU A 581 -27.96 7.49 7.43
CA GLU A 581 -29.33 8.03 7.45
C GLU A 581 -29.78 8.54 6.06
N ARG A 582 -28.87 9.19 5.31
CA ARG A 582 -29.15 9.67 3.96
C ARG A 582 -29.37 8.51 2.97
N ASP A 583 -28.55 7.46 3.07
CA ASP A 583 -28.44 6.46 2.00
C ASP A 583 -29.13 5.11 2.32
N SER A 584 -29.38 4.76 3.59
CA SER A 584 -29.89 3.45 4.03
C SER A 584 -31.25 3.50 4.73
N LYS A 585 -32.08 2.48 4.49
CA LYS A 585 -33.44 2.34 5.06
C LYS A 585 -33.40 1.86 6.51
N GLY A 586 -33.07 2.77 7.42
CA GLY A 586 -32.83 2.45 8.83
C GLY A 586 -31.52 1.67 9.00
N ILE A 587 -31.49 0.64 9.83
CA ILE A 587 -30.28 -0.21 9.98
C ILE A 587 -30.00 -0.92 8.63
N PRO A 588 -28.81 -0.77 8.03
CA PRO A 588 -28.49 -1.38 6.75
C PRO A 588 -28.76 -2.89 6.75
N ALA A 589 -29.49 -3.35 5.73
CA ALA A 589 -29.70 -4.76 5.44
C ALA A 589 -28.97 -5.11 4.13
N ALA A 590 -28.30 -6.27 4.09
CA ALA A 590 -27.62 -6.72 2.88
C ALA A 590 -28.66 -7.16 1.83
N THR A 591 -28.51 -6.71 0.59
CA THR A 591 -29.44 -7.05 -0.48
C THR A 591 -29.27 -8.50 -0.93
N LYS A 592 -30.36 -9.16 -1.33
CA LYS A 592 -30.28 -10.46 -2.03
C LYS A 592 -29.64 -10.23 -3.40
N TYR A 593 -28.35 -10.50 -3.51
CA TYR A 593 -27.62 -10.39 -4.78
C TYR A 593 -28.12 -11.46 -5.76
N THR A 594 -28.73 -11.00 -6.85
CA THR A 594 -29.09 -11.81 -8.02
C THR A 594 -28.11 -11.47 -9.14
N PRO A 595 -27.40 -12.43 -9.75
CA PRO A 595 -26.49 -12.15 -10.87
C PRO A 595 -27.27 -11.50 -12.03
N PRO A 596 -26.88 -10.32 -12.52
CA PRO A 596 -27.59 -9.63 -13.60
C PRO A 596 -27.44 -10.30 -14.97
N THR A 597 -26.51 -11.26 -15.14
CA THR A 597 -26.33 -12.02 -16.38
C THR A 597 -26.12 -13.52 -16.15
N GLN A 598 -26.46 -14.35 -17.15
CA GLN A 598 -26.21 -15.79 -17.11
C GLN A 598 -24.71 -16.12 -16.99
N LEU A 599 -23.83 -15.37 -17.68
CA LEU A 599 -22.39 -15.54 -17.60
C LEU A 599 -21.86 -15.25 -16.20
N GLU A 600 -22.37 -14.22 -15.52
CA GLU A 600 -22.04 -13.93 -14.13
C GLU A 600 -22.59 -14.99 -13.17
N GLY A 601 -23.77 -15.56 -13.46
CA GLY A 601 -24.28 -16.76 -12.78
C GLY A 601 -23.33 -17.96 -12.89
N ILE A 602 -22.88 -18.29 -14.10
CA ILE A 602 -21.91 -19.37 -14.35
C ILE A 602 -20.57 -19.08 -13.65
N LYS A 603 -20.04 -17.85 -13.77
CA LYS A 603 -18.83 -17.41 -13.07
C LYS A 603 -18.96 -17.66 -11.57
N ASN A 604 -20.00 -17.11 -10.95
CA ASN A 604 -20.22 -17.23 -9.51
C ASN A 604 -20.41 -18.68 -9.06
N LEU A 605 -21.05 -19.52 -9.88
CA LEU A 605 -21.16 -20.95 -9.61
C LEU A 605 -19.80 -21.65 -9.65
N VAL A 606 -18.94 -21.36 -10.64
CA VAL A 606 -17.57 -21.90 -10.71
C VAL A 606 -16.71 -21.41 -9.55
N LEU A 607 -16.74 -20.10 -9.25
CA LEU A 607 -15.94 -19.51 -8.16
C LEU A 607 -16.30 -20.07 -6.78
N ARG A 608 -17.59 -20.33 -6.53
CA ARG A 608 -18.10 -20.96 -5.31
C ARG A 608 -17.79 -22.45 -5.25
N THR A 609 -18.00 -23.18 -6.34
CA THR A 609 -17.77 -24.64 -6.39
C THR A 609 -16.28 -24.97 -6.23
N LEU A 610 -15.40 -24.14 -6.78
CA LEU A 610 -13.95 -24.33 -6.76
C LEU A 610 -13.25 -23.37 -5.76
N GLU A 611 -13.92 -23.01 -4.67
CA GLU A 611 -13.40 -22.06 -3.66
C GLU A 611 -12.05 -22.45 -3.04
N LYS A 612 -11.69 -23.75 -3.09
CA LYS A 612 -10.41 -24.30 -2.60
C LYS A 612 -9.31 -24.34 -3.66
N LYS A 613 -9.58 -23.93 -4.90
CA LYS A 613 -8.61 -23.83 -6.01
C LYS A 613 -8.11 -22.39 -6.13
N THR A 614 -6.95 -22.17 -6.76
CA THR A 614 -6.42 -20.81 -6.95
C THR A 614 -7.18 -20.03 -8.05
N PRO A 615 -7.24 -18.70 -7.99
CA PRO A 615 -7.90 -17.86 -8.98
C PRO A 615 -7.60 -18.19 -10.44
N ALA A 616 -6.35 -18.45 -10.80
CA ALA A 616 -5.99 -18.82 -12.18
C ALA A 616 -6.65 -20.13 -12.65
N PHE A 617 -6.69 -21.16 -11.79
CA PHE A 617 -7.36 -22.43 -12.12
C PHE A 617 -8.89 -22.26 -12.20
N ARG A 618 -9.49 -21.39 -11.36
CA ARG A 618 -10.91 -21.06 -11.48
C ARG A 618 -11.22 -20.32 -12.78
N TYR A 619 -10.33 -19.44 -13.24
CA TYR A 619 -10.50 -18.73 -14.51
C TYR A 619 -10.39 -19.69 -15.69
N TYR A 620 -9.46 -20.66 -15.64
CA TYR A 620 -9.40 -21.76 -16.59
C TYR A 620 -10.70 -22.56 -16.64
N ALA A 621 -11.19 -23.04 -15.49
CA ALA A 621 -12.45 -23.78 -15.42
C ALA A 621 -13.65 -22.96 -15.94
N TYR A 622 -13.78 -21.69 -15.55
CA TYR A 622 -14.81 -20.81 -16.09
C TYR A 622 -14.67 -20.64 -17.61
N SER A 623 -13.46 -20.41 -18.11
CA SER A 623 -13.21 -20.17 -19.53
C SER A 623 -13.52 -21.37 -20.41
N SER A 624 -13.24 -22.58 -19.92
CA SER A 624 -13.61 -23.83 -20.58
C SER A 624 -15.11 -24.17 -20.48
N LEU A 625 -15.82 -23.71 -19.44
CA LEU A 625 -17.21 -24.10 -19.17
C LEU A 625 -18.25 -23.02 -19.49
N LYS A 626 -17.88 -21.75 -19.74
CA LYS A 626 -18.79 -20.62 -19.99
C LYS A 626 -19.77 -20.80 -21.16
N GLY A 627 -19.51 -21.74 -22.06
CA GLY A 627 -20.43 -22.12 -23.14
C GLY A 627 -21.60 -23.02 -22.73
N ASN A 628 -21.51 -23.72 -21.58
CA ASN A 628 -22.59 -24.58 -21.09
C ASN A 628 -23.63 -23.76 -20.31
N LYS A 629 -24.81 -23.59 -20.92
CA LYS A 629 -25.92 -22.79 -20.37
C LYS A 629 -26.55 -23.37 -19.09
N ASN A 630 -26.47 -24.69 -18.89
CA ASN A 630 -27.14 -25.42 -17.81
C ASN A 630 -26.15 -26.03 -16.81
N LEU A 631 -24.96 -25.44 -16.69
CA LEU A 631 -23.85 -25.97 -15.90
C LEU A 631 -24.23 -26.20 -14.43
N THR A 632 -24.01 -27.42 -13.96
CA THR A 632 -24.26 -27.87 -12.57
C THR A 632 -23.00 -27.86 -11.72
N GLN A 633 -23.16 -27.94 -10.40
CA GLN A 633 -22.04 -28.06 -9.46
C GLN A 633 -21.24 -29.36 -9.69
N GLN A 634 -21.94 -30.46 -10.00
CA GLN A 634 -21.33 -31.77 -10.26
C GLN A 634 -20.45 -31.75 -11.52
N GLU A 635 -20.89 -31.11 -12.61
CA GLU A 635 -20.09 -30.97 -13.83
C GLU A 635 -18.80 -30.17 -13.61
N ILE A 636 -18.86 -29.11 -12.79
CA ILE A 636 -17.68 -28.30 -12.44
C ILE A 636 -16.67 -29.10 -11.62
N LEU A 637 -17.14 -29.93 -10.67
CA LEU A 637 -16.28 -30.83 -9.90
C LEU A 637 -15.65 -31.90 -10.81
N ALA A 638 -16.44 -32.56 -11.65
CA ALA A 638 -15.97 -33.56 -12.59
C ALA A 638 -14.96 -32.99 -13.62
N PHE A 639 -15.12 -31.72 -14.03
CA PHE A 639 -14.11 -31.03 -14.84
C PHE A 639 -12.81 -30.83 -14.04
N ALA A 640 -12.90 -30.37 -12.80
CA ALA A 640 -11.75 -30.09 -11.94
C ALA A 640 -11.01 -31.35 -11.45
N GLU A 641 -11.65 -32.52 -11.50
CA GLU A 641 -11.04 -33.84 -11.25
C GLU A 641 -10.31 -34.38 -12.49
N LYS A 642 -10.87 -34.17 -13.69
CA LYS A 642 -10.28 -34.63 -14.96
C LYS A 642 -9.10 -33.77 -15.43
N LYS A 643 -8.92 -32.57 -14.89
CA LYS A 643 -7.91 -31.59 -15.32
C LYS A 643 -6.84 -31.35 -14.27
N ALA A 644 -5.57 -31.32 -14.71
CA ALA A 644 -4.42 -31.10 -13.87
C ALA A 644 -4.45 -29.71 -13.21
N SER A 645 -4.72 -29.68 -11.90
CA SER A 645 -4.78 -28.47 -11.09
C SER A 645 -3.41 -27.79 -10.98
N PHE A 646 -3.35 -26.48 -11.18
CA PHE A 646 -2.15 -25.63 -11.01
C PHE A 646 -2.40 -24.49 -10.02
N THR A 647 -1.33 -23.80 -9.62
CA THR A 647 -1.36 -22.60 -8.78
C THR A 647 -1.10 -21.34 -9.61
N ASP A 648 -1.44 -20.17 -9.08
CA ASP A 648 -1.18 -18.89 -9.74
C ASP A 648 0.33 -18.70 -9.95
N SER A 649 1.16 -18.98 -8.93
CA SER A 649 2.63 -18.93 -9.02
C SER A 649 3.18 -19.83 -10.13
N PHE A 650 2.63 -21.03 -10.32
CA PHE A 650 3.06 -22.00 -11.33
C PHE A 650 2.72 -21.54 -12.76
N LEU A 651 1.58 -20.85 -12.94
CA LEU A 651 1.20 -20.20 -14.19
C LEU A 651 2.08 -18.98 -14.47
N LEU A 652 2.19 -18.08 -13.48
CA LEU A 652 2.91 -16.81 -13.60
C LEU A 652 4.41 -17.02 -13.89
N ASP A 653 5.05 -17.99 -13.24
CA ASP A 653 6.43 -18.43 -13.53
C ASP A 653 6.66 -18.74 -15.02
N ARG A 654 5.70 -19.41 -15.67
CA ARG A 654 5.79 -19.78 -17.09
C ARG A 654 5.58 -18.58 -17.99
N LEU A 655 4.59 -17.74 -17.67
CA LEU A 655 4.31 -16.52 -18.43
C LEU A 655 5.49 -15.53 -18.34
N VAL A 656 6.13 -15.41 -17.18
CA VAL A 656 7.35 -14.61 -17.00
C VAL A 656 8.50 -15.19 -17.81
N LYS A 657 8.83 -16.48 -17.68
CA LYS A 657 9.95 -17.10 -18.44
C LYS A 657 9.81 -16.96 -19.95
N ILE A 658 8.60 -17.11 -20.48
CA ILE A 658 8.34 -16.90 -21.91
C ILE A 658 8.42 -15.39 -22.26
N GLY A 659 7.95 -14.51 -21.37
CA GLY A 659 8.11 -13.07 -21.48
C GLY A 659 9.58 -12.60 -21.46
N GLU A 660 10.45 -13.26 -20.68
CA GLU A 660 11.90 -13.04 -20.69
C GLU A 660 12.51 -13.34 -22.07
N VAL A 661 12.07 -14.41 -22.75
CA VAL A 661 12.50 -14.67 -24.15
C VAL A 661 12.05 -13.55 -25.08
N ILE A 662 10.80 -13.09 -24.96
CA ILE A 662 10.28 -12.02 -25.82
C ILE A 662 11.05 -10.70 -25.58
N HIS A 663 11.39 -10.41 -24.32
CA HIS A 663 12.22 -9.26 -23.94
C HIS A 663 13.63 -9.36 -24.55
N GLU A 664 14.37 -10.44 -24.29
CA GLU A 664 15.73 -10.59 -24.82
C GLU A 664 15.76 -10.71 -26.36
N MET A 665 14.77 -11.35 -26.98
CA MET A 665 14.66 -11.38 -28.46
C MET A 665 14.39 -10.00 -29.05
N LYS A 666 13.57 -9.15 -28.41
CA LYS A 666 13.35 -7.77 -28.86
C LYS A 666 14.61 -6.91 -28.71
N LYS A 667 15.39 -7.16 -27.66
CA LYS A 667 16.62 -6.44 -27.32
C LYS A 667 17.81 -6.85 -28.20
N SER A 668 17.98 -8.15 -28.47
CA SER A 668 18.98 -8.68 -29.40
C SER A 668 18.63 -8.47 -30.88
N TYR A 669 17.38 -8.09 -31.19
CA TYR A 669 16.94 -7.71 -32.54
C TYR A 669 16.32 -6.30 -32.59
N PRO A 670 17.12 -5.24 -32.34
CA PRO A 670 16.65 -3.86 -32.31
C PRO A 670 16.57 -3.26 -33.72
N GLU A 671 15.91 -3.95 -34.67
CA GLU A 671 15.60 -3.35 -35.97
C GLU A 671 14.66 -2.14 -35.80
N ALA A 672 14.87 -1.12 -36.64
CA ALA A 672 14.12 0.13 -36.68
C ALA A 672 12.69 -0.01 -37.25
N GLY A 673 11.92 -0.99 -36.76
CA GLY A 673 10.55 -1.22 -37.18
C GLY A 673 9.79 -2.16 -36.24
N GLU A 674 8.62 -2.60 -36.69
CA GLU A 674 7.71 -3.40 -35.88
C GLU A 674 8.30 -4.79 -35.59
N PHE A 675 8.26 -5.20 -34.32
CA PHE A 675 8.60 -6.54 -33.85
C PHE A 675 7.29 -7.18 -33.40
N GLU A 676 6.89 -8.27 -34.04
CA GLU A 676 5.60 -8.91 -33.80
C GLU A 676 5.78 -10.33 -33.26
N VAL A 677 4.95 -10.68 -32.28
CA VAL A 677 4.89 -12.00 -31.68
C VAL A 677 3.47 -12.53 -31.73
N ALA A 678 3.34 -13.78 -32.17
CA ALA A 678 2.11 -14.56 -32.07
C ALA A 678 2.16 -15.49 -30.86
N PHE A 679 0.99 -15.80 -30.32
CA PHE A 679 0.79 -16.90 -29.37
C PHE A 679 -0.60 -17.51 -29.52
N SER A 680 -0.79 -18.73 -29.02
CA SER A 680 -2.06 -19.47 -29.14
C SER A 680 -3.24 -18.71 -28.52
N LYS A 681 -4.40 -18.69 -29.21
CA LYS A 681 -5.67 -18.11 -28.72
C LYS A 681 -6.08 -18.61 -27.34
N SER A 682 -5.74 -19.85 -26.99
CA SER A 682 -6.01 -20.44 -25.68
C SER A 682 -5.45 -19.62 -24.51
N LEU A 683 -4.38 -18.82 -24.73
CA LEU A 683 -3.87 -17.90 -23.71
C LEU A 683 -4.86 -16.76 -23.40
N VAL A 684 -5.36 -16.07 -24.43
CA VAL A 684 -6.29 -14.92 -24.26
C VAL A 684 -7.71 -15.39 -23.93
N GLU A 685 -8.12 -16.56 -24.43
CA GLU A 685 -9.42 -17.15 -24.14
C GLU A 685 -9.52 -17.71 -22.72
N GLY A 686 -8.37 -17.91 -22.05
CA GLY A 686 -8.25 -18.49 -20.71
C GLY A 686 -8.27 -20.02 -20.67
N THR A 687 -8.17 -20.69 -21.82
CA THR A 687 -8.34 -22.14 -21.98
C THR A 687 -7.03 -22.93 -22.07
N TRP A 688 -5.87 -22.29 -21.89
CA TRP A 688 -4.56 -22.94 -21.77
C TRP A 688 -4.33 -23.55 -20.37
N ASN A 689 -3.99 -24.84 -20.29
CA ASN A 689 -3.52 -25.47 -19.06
C ASN A 689 -1.98 -25.62 -19.05
N PRO A 690 -1.24 -24.88 -18.21
CA PRO A 690 0.24 -24.92 -18.14
C PRO A 690 0.86 -26.24 -17.66
N LYS A 691 0.05 -27.26 -17.32
CA LYS A 691 0.49 -28.62 -16.97
C LYS A 691 0.27 -29.66 -18.07
N GLU A 692 -0.68 -29.41 -18.97
CA GLU A 692 -1.10 -30.37 -20.00
C GLU A 692 -0.72 -29.89 -21.40
N ASP A 693 -0.83 -28.58 -21.63
CA ASP A 693 -0.74 -27.95 -22.95
C ASP A 693 0.55 -27.14 -23.09
N LYS A 694 1.15 -27.15 -24.28
CA LYS A 694 2.24 -26.23 -24.61
C LYS A 694 1.68 -24.94 -25.22
N LEU A 695 2.14 -23.79 -24.73
CA LEU A 695 1.87 -22.51 -25.37
C LEU A 695 2.76 -22.37 -26.61
N ALA A 696 2.18 -22.29 -27.80
CA ALA A 696 2.94 -21.92 -28.99
C ALA A 696 3.17 -20.41 -28.98
N VAL A 697 4.40 -20.00 -29.30
CA VAL A 697 4.85 -18.61 -29.42
C VAL A 697 5.65 -18.52 -30.71
N THR A 698 5.42 -17.51 -31.54
CA THR A 698 6.12 -17.40 -32.81
C THR A 698 6.46 -15.96 -33.14
N PHE A 699 7.75 -15.70 -33.36
CA PHE A 699 8.24 -14.40 -33.79
C PHE A 699 8.08 -14.24 -35.30
N LYS A 700 7.66 -13.06 -35.74
CA LYS A 700 7.54 -12.74 -37.17
C LYS A 700 8.87 -12.21 -37.72
N ALA A 701 9.43 -12.96 -38.65
CA ALA A 701 10.52 -12.48 -39.48
C ALA A 701 9.99 -11.67 -40.66
N LYS A 702 10.64 -10.56 -41.02
CA LYS A 702 10.27 -9.74 -42.20
C LYS A 702 10.78 -10.32 -43.52
N SER A 703 11.82 -11.15 -43.45
CA SER A 703 12.51 -11.77 -44.58
C SER A 703 13.18 -13.10 -44.15
N PRO A 704 13.51 -14.01 -45.09
CA PRO A 704 14.22 -15.25 -44.76
C PRO A 704 15.58 -15.01 -44.07
N GLN A 705 16.23 -13.88 -44.38
CA GLN A 705 17.47 -13.49 -43.71
C GLN A 705 17.23 -13.09 -42.24
N SER A 706 16.19 -12.30 -41.95
CA SER A 706 15.81 -12.00 -40.55
C SER A 706 15.37 -13.24 -39.79
N GLU A 707 14.73 -14.20 -40.46
CA GLU A 707 14.34 -15.49 -39.86
C GLU A 707 15.56 -16.29 -39.42
N LYS A 708 16.60 -16.33 -40.27
CA LYS A 708 17.88 -16.96 -39.94
C LYS A 708 18.56 -16.29 -38.73
N VAL A 709 18.66 -14.96 -38.72
CA VAL A 709 19.29 -14.21 -37.61
C VAL A 709 18.53 -14.40 -36.30
N MET A 710 17.20 -14.31 -36.30
CA MET A 710 16.40 -14.57 -35.10
C MET A 710 16.52 -16.03 -34.63
N LYS A 711 16.60 -17.00 -35.55
CA LYS A 711 16.85 -18.41 -35.20
C LYS A 711 18.26 -18.64 -34.64
N GLU A 712 19.25 -17.83 -35.02
CA GLU A 712 20.60 -17.85 -34.44
C GLU A 712 20.61 -17.24 -33.03
N ALA A 713 19.97 -16.09 -32.81
CA ALA A 713 19.80 -15.49 -31.47
C ALA A 713 19.04 -16.40 -30.48
N LEU A 714 18.05 -17.17 -30.95
CA LEU A 714 17.39 -18.20 -30.14
C LEU A 714 18.34 -19.35 -29.75
N LYS A 715 19.27 -19.76 -30.62
CA LYS A 715 20.26 -20.81 -30.31
C LYS A 715 21.28 -20.35 -29.26
N GLU A 716 21.67 -19.09 -29.27
CA GLU A 716 22.53 -18.51 -28.21
C GLU A 716 21.86 -18.63 -26.82
N ASN A 717 20.52 -18.64 -26.80
CA ASN A 717 19.70 -18.80 -25.60
C ASN A 717 19.19 -20.25 -25.39
N GLN A 718 19.74 -21.26 -26.10
CA GLN A 718 19.18 -22.62 -26.11
C GLN A 718 19.06 -23.26 -24.72
N ALA A 719 20.04 -23.06 -23.84
CA ALA A 719 20.01 -23.58 -22.47
C ALA A 719 18.88 -22.98 -21.60
N PHE A 720 18.36 -21.81 -21.99
CA PHE A 720 17.16 -21.22 -21.40
C PHE A 720 15.89 -21.79 -22.04
N LEU A 721 15.83 -21.85 -23.38
CA LEU A 721 14.73 -22.46 -24.13
C LEU A 721 14.45 -23.91 -23.69
N ASP A 722 15.51 -24.66 -23.37
CA ASP A 722 15.42 -26.03 -22.86
C ASP A 722 14.60 -26.15 -21.57
N LYS A 723 14.68 -25.16 -20.67
CA LYS A 723 13.88 -25.10 -19.44
C LYS A 723 12.38 -24.91 -19.71
N MET A 724 12.01 -24.46 -20.91
CA MET A 724 10.63 -24.17 -21.30
C MET A 724 10.03 -25.22 -22.25
N LYS A 725 10.83 -26.12 -22.86
CA LYS A 725 10.36 -27.16 -23.80
C LYS A 725 9.21 -28.05 -23.28
N ALA A 726 9.03 -28.12 -21.95
CA ALA A 726 7.93 -28.83 -21.32
C ALA A 726 6.56 -28.14 -21.46
N PHE A 727 6.52 -26.79 -21.56
CA PHE A 727 5.28 -25.99 -21.52
C PHE A 727 5.18 -24.90 -22.59
N ALA A 728 6.21 -24.71 -23.43
CA ALA A 728 6.20 -23.78 -24.54
C ALA A 728 6.80 -24.41 -25.82
N VAL A 729 6.38 -23.89 -26.98
CA VAL A 729 7.02 -24.11 -28.28
C VAL A 729 7.31 -22.74 -28.86
N ILE A 730 8.59 -22.41 -29.05
CA ILE A 730 9.05 -21.10 -29.53
C ILE A 730 9.65 -21.30 -30.92
N ASP A 731 9.19 -20.52 -31.89
CA ASP A 731 9.61 -20.61 -33.29
C ASP A 731 9.72 -19.21 -33.93
N VAL A 732 10.28 -19.14 -35.15
CA VAL A 732 10.34 -17.92 -35.98
C VAL A 732 9.92 -18.29 -37.40
N LYS A 733 9.01 -17.52 -38.01
CA LYS A 733 8.63 -17.72 -39.41
C LYS A 733 8.41 -16.38 -40.12
N THR A 734 8.59 -16.40 -41.43
CA THR A 734 8.42 -15.26 -42.34
C THR A 734 6.96 -14.96 -42.71
N ALA A 735 6.13 -15.98 -42.85
CA ALA A 735 4.70 -15.83 -43.15
C ALA A 735 3.88 -16.86 -42.37
N ILE A 736 2.80 -16.40 -41.74
CA ILE A 736 1.88 -17.21 -40.95
C ILE A 736 0.48 -16.61 -41.08
N ASP A 737 -0.42 -17.38 -41.68
CA ASP A 737 -1.86 -17.15 -41.59
C ASP A 737 -2.47 -18.31 -40.80
N ASP A 738 -2.38 -18.21 -39.47
CA ASP A 738 -2.88 -19.22 -38.53
C ASP A 738 -4.00 -18.61 -37.68
N PRO A 739 -5.28 -18.94 -37.95
CA PRO A 739 -6.41 -18.39 -37.22
C PRO A 739 -6.51 -18.90 -35.78
N SER A 740 -5.67 -19.85 -35.35
CA SER A 740 -5.54 -20.29 -33.95
C SER A 740 -4.59 -19.41 -33.12
N MET A 741 -3.88 -18.48 -33.76
CA MET A 741 -2.93 -17.56 -33.13
C MET A 741 -3.53 -16.15 -32.92
N VAL A 742 -2.91 -15.38 -32.03
CA VAL A 742 -3.16 -13.94 -31.82
C VAL A 742 -1.85 -13.19 -32.04
N TRP A 743 -1.85 -12.27 -33.01
CA TRP A 743 -0.71 -11.43 -33.37
C TRP A 743 -0.69 -10.15 -32.56
N LEU A 744 0.43 -9.88 -31.87
CA LEU A 744 0.68 -8.61 -31.18
C LEU A 744 1.96 -7.95 -31.68
N LYS A 745 1.86 -6.64 -31.96
CA LYS A 745 3.02 -5.75 -31.99
C LYS A 745 3.57 -5.61 -30.57
N VAL A 746 4.85 -5.92 -30.41
CA VAL A 746 5.55 -5.80 -29.13
C VAL A 746 5.97 -4.33 -28.92
N PRO A 747 5.70 -3.72 -27.75
CA PRO A 747 6.14 -2.36 -27.46
C PRO A 747 7.66 -2.19 -27.53
N GLU A 748 8.11 -0.99 -27.90
CA GLU A 748 9.53 -0.63 -27.97
C GLU A 748 10.28 -0.96 -26.68
N LYS A 749 9.69 -0.61 -25.53
CA LYS A 749 10.12 -1.08 -24.20
C LYS A 749 9.29 -2.30 -23.79
N THR A 750 9.85 -3.50 -24.02
CA THR A 750 9.27 -4.77 -23.59
C THR A 750 9.63 -5.05 -22.13
N ASP A 751 8.68 -5.58 -21.37
CA ASP A 751 8.83 -5.97 -19.96
C ASP A 751 8.78 -7.51 -19.86
N PRO A 752 9.62 -8.20 -19.05
CA PRO A 752 9.47 -9.63 -18.76
C PRO A 752 8.06 -10.07 -18.35
N ASP A 753 7.25 -9.18 -17.75
CA ASP A 753 5.83 -9.41 -17.46
C ASP A 753 4.91 -9.36 -18.70
N PHE A 754 5.41 -9.18 -19.94
CA PHE A 754 4.57 -8.91 -21.11
C PHE A 754 3.38 -9.88 -21.25
N LEU A 755 3.64 -11.19 -21.22
CA LEU A 755 2.57 -12.19 -21.30
C LEU A 755 1.70 -12.27 -20.04
N VAL A 756 2.21 -11.88 -18.87
CA VAL A 756 1.39 -11.73 -17.66
C VAL A 756 0.40 -10.58 -17.82
N LYS A 757 0.83 -9.45 -18.42
CA LYS A 757 -0.05 -8.32 -18.74
C LYS A 757 -1.12 -8.73 -19.76
N ILE A 758 -0.74 -9.41 -20.85
CA ILE A 758 -1.70 -9.91 -21.87
C ILE A 758 -2.71 -10.91 -21.29
N TYR A 759 -2.25 -11.90 -20.52
CA TYR A 759 -3.12 -12.86 -19.86
C TYR A 759 -4.09 -12.18 -18.90
N SER A 760 -3.60 -11.25 -18.07
CA SER A 760 -4.45 -10.53 -17.12
C SER A 760 -5.43 -9.58 -17.80
N LEU A 761 -5.05 -8.85 -18.85
CA LEU A 761 -5.99 -7.98 -19.57
C LEU A 761 -7.13 -8.78 -20.19
N SER A 762 -6.80 -9.96 -20.74
CA SER A 762 -7.77 -10.88 -21.32
C SER A 762 -8.66 -11.53 -20.26
N GLY A 763 -8.07 -11.98 -19.14
CA GLY A 763 -8.80 -12.51 -17.99
C GLY A 763 -9.69 -11.48 -17.30
N PHE A 764 -9.25 -10.23 -17.24
CA PHE A 764 -10.00 -9.12 -16.67
C PHE A 764 -11.24 -8.83 -17.52
N LYS A 765 -11.08 -8.75 -18.85
CA LYS A 765 -12.20 -8.66 -19.81
C LYS A 765 -13.17 -9.84 -19.70
N ASN A 766 -12.66 -11.08 -19.68
CA ASN A 766 -13.49 -12.28 -19.84
C ASN A 766 -14.23 -12.71 -18.56
N ALA A 767 -13.65 -12.42 -17.38
CA ALA A 767 -14.15 -12.89 -16.10
C ALA A 767 -13.99 -11.90 -14.93
N GLY A 768 -13.25 -10.81 -15.12
CA GLY A 768 -12.80 -9.93 -14.04
C GLY A 768 -11.49 -10.38 -13.38
N LEU A 769 -10.75 -11.35 -13.94
CA LEU A 769 -9.48 -11.80 -13.36
C LEU A 769 -8.38 -10.74 -13.54
N TYR A 770 -7.97 -10.10 -12.45
CA TYR A 770 -7.07 -8.95 -12.44
C TYR A 770 -5.72 -9.25 -11.78
N LYS A 771 -4.64 -8.75 -12.38
CA LYS A 771 -3.26 -8.81 -11.87
C LYS A 771 -3.07 -7.78 -10.75
N ASN A 772 -2.86 -8.25 -9.52
CA ASN A 772 -2.39 -7.38 -8.45
C ASN A 772 -0.85 -7.51 -8.29
N VAL A 773 -0.19 -6.42 -7.91
CA VAL A 773 1.22 -6.43 -7.47
C VAL A 773 1.22 -6.24 -5.97
N THR A 774 1.58 -7.31 -5.26
CA THR A 774 1.72 -7.28 -3.81
C THR A 774 2.85 -6.35 -3.38
N TYR A 775 2.81 -5.93 -2.12
CA TYR A 775 3.85 -5.14 -1.48
C TYR A 775 5.27 -5.77 -1.58
N ASN A 776 5.37 -7.08 -1.82
CA ASN A 776 6.64 -7.77 -2.01
C ASN A 776 7.08 -7.88 -3.49
N GLY A 777 6.47 -7.12 -4.40
CA GLY A 777 6.72 -7.20 -5.85
C GLY A 777 6.23 -8.49 -6.53
N ASN A 778 5.64 -9.42 -5.77
CA ASN A 778 5.04 -10.64 -6.31
C ASN A 778 3.72 -10.30 -7.02
N VAL A 779 3.46 -10.99 -8.13
CA VAL A 779 2.20 -10.90 -8.86
C VAL A 779 1.21 -11.91 -8.28
N THR A 780 -0.02 -11.46 -8.06
CA THR A 780 -1.18 -12.30 -7.72
C THR A 780 -2.33 -12.03 -8.70
N LEU A 781 -3.35 -12.89 -8.69
CA LEU A 781 -4.51 -12.80 -9.57
C LEU A 781 -5.78 -12.88 -8.73
N ASP A 782 -6.69 -11.92 -8.88
CA ASP A 782 -7.92 -11.83 -8.09
C ASP A 782 -9.14 -11.56 -8.99
N PHE A 783 -10.32 -12.07 -8.64
CA PHE A 783 -11.54 -11.80 -9.40
C PHE A 783 -12.20 -10.50 -8.92
N LEU A 784 -12.26 -9.50 -9.80
CA LEU A 784 -13.09 -8.32 -9.60
C LEU A 784 -14.55 -8.63 -9.98
N PRO A 785 -15.54 -8.10 -9.25
CA PRO A 785 -16.96 -8.34 -9.50
C PRO A 785 -17.46 -7.48 -10.68
N THR A 786 -16.99 -7.84 -11.89
CA THR A 786 -17.55 -7.33 -13.15
C THR A 786 -18.87 -8.02 -13.50
N SER A 787 -19.80 -7.21 -14.01
CA SER A 787 -21.03 -7.64 -14.70
C SER A 787 -20.98 -7.37 -16.21
N GLN A 788 -19.89 -6.82 -16.73
CA GLN A 788 -19.71 -6.40 -18.12
C GLN A 788 -18.55 -7.14 -18.80
N THR A 789 -18.74 -7.47 -20.09
CA THR A 789 -17.71 -8.06 -20.96
C THR A 789 -17.56 -7.22 -22.23
N GLU A 790 -16.98 -6.03 -22.12
CA GLU A 790 -16.73 -5.14 -23.27
C GLU A 790 -15.50 -5.56 -24.10
N ASN A 791 -15.44 -5.13 -25.37
CA ASN A 791 -14.32 -5.41 -26.28
C ASN A 791 -13.10 -4.49 -26.05
N ALA A 792 -12.58 -4.46 -24.81
CA ALA A 792 -11.44 -3.62 -24.41
C ALA A 792 -10.11 -3.87 -25.17
N LEU A 793 -9.99 -4.98 -25.90
CA LEU A 793 -8.81 -5.33 -26.69
C LEU A 793 -8.48 -4.27 -27.76
N GLU A 794 -9.49 -3.70 -28.44
CA GLU A 794 -9.24 -2.77 -29.55
C GLU A 794 -8.60 -1.44 -29.10
N ALA A 795 -8.94 -0.94 -27.90
CA ALA A 795 -8.36 0.29 -27.37
C ALA A 795 -6.86 0.12 -27.04
N PHE A 796 -6.50 -1.02 -26.43
CA PHE A 796 -5.12 -1.38 -26.12
C PHE A 796 -4.30 -1.70 -27.39
N TYR A 797 -4.91 -2.31 -28.40
CA TYR A 797 -4.23 -2.68 -29.65
C TYR A 797 -4.07 -1.54 -30.66
N GLN A 798 -4.96 -0.53 -30.68
CA GLN A 798 -4.85 0.59 -31.62
C GLN A 798 -3.84 1.67 -31.20
N GLY A 799 -3.18 1.54 -30.03
CA GLY A 799 -2.28 2.57 -29.50
C GLY A 799 -2.97 3.90 -29.18
N LYS A 800 -4.30 3.92 -29.12
CA LYS A 800 -5.13 5.11 -28.91
C LYS A 800 -5.30 5.47 -27.43
N GLY A 801 -4.27 5.21 -26.61
CA GLY A 801 -4.04 5.87 -25.31
C GLY A 801 -3.68 7.36 -25.45
N ALA A 802 -4.12 8.00 -26.54
CA ALA A 802 -4.00 9.43 -26.74
C ALA A 802 -5.02 10.11 -25.82
N VAL A 803 -4.53 10.59 -24.68
CA VAL A 803 -5.22 11.46 -23.73
C VAL A 803 -6.07 12.48 -24.50
N PRO A 804 -7.39 12.60 -24.24
CA PRO A 804 -8.11 13.82 -24.57
C PRO A 804 -7.50 14.89 -23.69
N ALA A 805 -6.61 15.71 -24.27
CA ALA A 805 -5.78 16.66 -23.54
C ALA A 805 -6.66 17.53 -22.63
N VAL A 806 -6.57 17.31 -21.32
CA VAL A 806 -7.19 18.16 -20.31
C VAL A 806 -6.41 19.46 -20.28
N LYS A 807 -6.74 20.37 -21.22
CA LYS A 807 -6.29 21.76 -21.18
C LYS A 807 -6.75 22.36 -19.85
N GLY A 808 -5.81 22.62 -18.93
CA GLY A 808 -6.10 23.31 -17.67
C GLY A 808 -5.48 22.74 -16.39
N LEU A 809 -4.57 21.77 -16.46
CA LEU A 809 -3.76 21.33 -15.31
C LEU A 809 -2.28 21.51 -15.60
N ASP A 810 -1.86 22.77 -15.60
CA ASP A 810 -0.45 23.16 -15.57
C ASP A 810 0.00 23.20 -14.09
N VAL A 811 0.66 22.12 -13.66
CA VAL A 811 1.17 21.98 -12.28
C VAL A 811 2.69 21.78 -12.36
N GLY A 812 3.40 22.81 -11.91
CA GLY A 812 4.86 22.96 -12.03
C GLY A 812 5.27 23.98 -13.09
N GLY A 813 5.05 25.27 -12.81
CA GLY A 813 5.56 26.35 -13.64
C GLY A 813 7.09 26.38 -13.63
N THR A 814 7.71 26.01 -14.76
CA THR A 814 9.17 26.11 -14.91
C THR A 814 9.56 27.53 -15.36
N CYS A 815 10.50 28.15 -14.65
CA CYS A 815 10.85 29.57 -14.79
C CYS A 815 11.60 29.94 -16.10
N MET A 816 11.53 29.08 -17.13
CA MET A 816 12.28 29.20 -18.40
C MET A 816 11.39 29.65 -19.58
N GLU A 817 10.12 29.24 -19.64
CA GLU A 817 9.22 29.66 -20.74
C GLU A 817 8.76 31.12 -20.64
N ALA A 818 8.74 31.69 -19.43
CA ALA A 818 8.48 33.11 -19.22
C ALA A 818 9.61 34.01 -19.78
N MET A 819 10.89 33.63 -19.60
CA MET A 819 12.03 34.38 -20.14
C MET A 819 12.10 34.33 -21.67
N SER A 820 11.73 33.21 -22.30
CA SER A 820 11.69 33.09 -23.76
C SER A 820 10.65 34.01 -24.42
N ARG A 821 9.57 34.36 -23.70
CA ARG A 821 8.55 35.31 -24.18
C ARG A 821 8.93 36.77 -23.91
N LEU A 822 9.72 37.06 -22.86
CA LEU A 822 10.21 38.42 -22.61
C LEU A 822 11.30 38.84 -23.61
N MET A 823 12.23 37.93 -23.97
CA MET A 823 13.26 38.17 -25.00
C MET A 823 12.77 38.00 -26.46
N LYS A 824 11.46 38.11 -26.68
CA LYS A 824 10.83 38.30 -28.00
C LYS A 824 9.93 39.55 -28.05
N ILE A 825 9.95 40.34 -26.97
CA ILE A 825 9.15 41.57 -26.77
C ILE A 825 10.08 42.73 -26.38
N LEU A 826 11.26 42.43 -25.83
CA LEU A 826 12.51 43.16 -26.08
C LEU A 826 13.17 42.65 -27.36
#